data_AF-A0A821VM17-F1
#
_entry.id   AF-A0A821VM17-F1
#
_cell.length_a   1.000
_cell.length_b   1.000
_cell.length_c   1.000
_cell.angle_alpha   90.00
_cell.angle_beta   90.00
_cell.angle_gamma   90.00
#
_symmetry.space_group_name_H-M   'P 1'
#
loop_
_entity.id
_entity.type
_entity.pdbx_description
1 polymer ?
#
loop_
_entity_poly.entity_id
_entity_poly.type
_entity_poly.pdbx_seq_one_letter_code
_entity_poly.pdbx_strand_id
1 'polypeptide(L)'
;MSNPFLILSDSSSTSTNPYSTSSSKTVSINNDSSLSSTIYKDILEYVLLCTIDEEPSSSLIYLAELAVELPDNWNKNFIDQALFERLHMPDPSSHLLTSTTKQSTIRNDMNIITETRCLHYLAGCYQRLLRQRDHFKLVLEDIRKLFIDHTKTAISLPDLYDGQDLSKQWLELLIDGQENPVLYEYIDCINNDCLSPITDEIEILYSSVFRHMYKMIQPFDYFSTELITYIDALKYLAKWSGLIIFRLSHPKTVSNRSMQNLFGSSDGGRAFEDTLVGSLLSKSCLPSLPGKPYLFFEKPKVMSEHDVDLTAKTMWQPMRTYQQNLSDLFLAFVKNGDVRNDILKWIGDCLVENRGKNKEWSSHSLLTAYVFVSDGFLLNLNLILLNLARPFCEPYSSKLLKINPIYVISQNENVHLKDLYKDTPIIVRDEENTSEKNNTITFNFITEIFFMSHLSYSCSVQRLHRKLLKINEELSQVQHAYNDATRLNGVNDENVQRLEDAMEKGLTAFLNIKTVLNEPCLLELSNALFTASCSWLVHLASLSDQIENVETIQMIKQLPLISKPNRQLSYIPEFIMENITDYLRFLGRFNVQLFESLSNVNEYVTLVLVFMGDASRLRNPHLRAALAEAFEAILPNKQNGGGRTLNSAFAETIFTHHPLIEHLPRVLLDVFVSIELTGQAVAFEQKFNYRRPMYEILEYLWKFDKHREQVKKLASYAEEHIDDAEAPLFLRFINLLMNDANFLLDEALSHMTRLKENQEAMDRGEWNSMPPQQRQDLENTFRHTGQMARYTNIMGLKTLIILDMITQNIQSIFCQPAICERLALMLNYFLQHLVGPKRRNLKVRNLSEYQFEPQKLVAKVTDIYLNFSQHDEFYAAVCNDGMSYNEQLFPQAVEVLDRIGHPRERIDAFLKLTEHIK
;
A
#
# COMPACT_ATOMS: atom_id res chain seq x y z
N MET A 1 -11.85 -44.06 -21.05
CA MET A 1 -11.71 -42.61 -20.82
C MET A 1 -12.39 -41.92 -21.97
N SER A 2 -13.50 -41.27 -21.66
CA SER A 2 -14.45 -40.69 -22.59
C SER A 2 -14.02 -39.28 -22.95
N ASN A 3 -14.04 -38.96 -24.25
CA ASN A 3 -14.23 -37.60 -24.74
C ASN A 3 -15.60 -37.58 -25.45
N PRO A 4 -16.63 -36.90 -24.91
CA PRO A 4 -17.97 -36.88 -25.49
C PRO A 4 -18.29 -35.48 -26.04
N PHE A 5 -18.11 -35.31 -27.34
CA PHE A 5 -18.81 -34.28 -28.11
C PHE A 5 -19.07 -34.84 -29.50
N LEU A 6 -20.28 -35.35 -29.72
CA LEU A 6 -21.04 -35.25 -30.96
C LEU A 6 -22.29 -36.12 -30.83
N ILE A 7 -23.37 -35.64 -31.47
CA ILE A 7 -24.71 -36.22 -31.59
C ILE A 7 -25.70 -35.65 -30.55
N LEU A 8 -26.55 -34.73 -31.02
CA LEU A 8 -28.02 -34.95 -31.05
C LEU A 8 -28.70 -33.76 -31.76
N SER A 9 -29.00 -33.96 -33.04
CA SER A 9 -30.04 -33.27 -33.80
C SER A 9 -31.09 -34.30 -34.23
N ASP A 10 -32.36 -33.91 -34.10
CA ASP A 10 -33.57 -34.48 -34.70
C ASP A 10 -34.00 -35.93 -34.37
N SER A 11 -35.15 -36.06 -33.68
CA SER A 11 -36.43 -36.46 -34.31
C SER A 11 -37.48 -36.97 -33.30
N SER A 12 -38.68 -36.38 -33.39
CA SER A 12 -40.05 -36.94 -33.26
C SER A 12 -40.38 -38.12 -32.32
N SER A 13 -41.41 -37.95 -31.47
CA SER A 13 -42.71 -38.71 -31.49
C SER A 13 -43.43 -38.66 -30.11
N THR A 14 -44.55 -37.93 -30.02
CA THR A 14 -45.96 -38.39 -29.88
C THR A 14 -46.44 -38.86 -28.50
N SER A 15 -47.38 -38.11 -27.91
CA SER A 15 -48.65 -38.57 -27.31
C SER A 15 -49.48 -37.32 -26.94
N THR A 16 -50.80 -37.20 -27.04
CA THR A 16 -51.91 -37.92 -27.70
C THR A 16 -53.10 -36.94 -27.61
N ASN A 17 -53.83 -36.75 -28.70
CA ASN A 17 -55.07 -35.97 -28.77
C ASN A 17 -56.14 -36.89 -29.39
N PRO A 18 -57.38 -37.01 -28.86
CA PRO A 18 -58.44 -37.76 -29.53
C PRO A 18 -59.45 -36.84 -30.26
N TYR A 19 -59.68 -37.18 -31.55
CA TYR A 19 -60.89 -36.95 -32.39
C TYR A 19 -61.42 -35.51 -32.57
N SER A 20 -61.17 -34.84 -33.71
CA SER A 20 -61.90 -34.89 -35.01
C SER A 20 -63.33 -34.30 -34.94
N THR A 21 -63.74 -33.27 -35.68
CA THR A 21 -63.98 -33.29 -37.15
C THR A 21 -64.47 -31.90 -37.65
N SER A 22 -64.13 -31.59 -38.90
CA SER A 22 -64.90 -30.79 -39.90
C SER A 22 -65.26 -29.32 -39.61
N SER A 23 -64.68 -28.37 -40.33
CA SER A 23 -65.17 -27.95 -41.66
C SER A 23 -64.42 -26.69 -42.13
N SER A 24 -63.91 -26.78 -43.35
CA SER A 24 -63.41 -25.66 -44.14
C SER A 24 -64.52 -24.64 -44.40
N LYS A 25 -64.34 -23.41 -43.90
CA LYS A 25 -64.89 -22.21 -44.54
C LYS A 25 -63.76 -21.21 -44.70
N THR A 26 -63.31 -21.10 -45.95
CA THR A 26 -62.70 -19.91 -46.52
C THR A 26 -63.50 -18.68 -46.10
N VAL A 27 -62.92 -17.84 -45.26
CA VAL A 27 -63.39 -16.47 -45.02
C VAL A 27 -62.30 -15.52 -45.48
N SER A 28 -62.72 -14.73 -46.46
CA SER A 28 -62.10 -13.57 -47.08
C SER A 28 -61.23 -12.71 -46.17
N ILE A 29 -60.02 -12.49 -46.66
CA ILE A 29 -59.11 -11.37 -46.40
C ILE A 29 -59.89 -10.04 -46.54
N ASN A 30 -60.09 -9.29 -45.44
CA ASN A 30 -60.46 -7.85 -45.43
C ASN A 30 -60.50 -7.20 -44.00
N ASN A 31 -59.92 -7.79 -42.95
CA ASN A 31 -60.06 -7.30 -41.56
C ASN A 31 -58.86 -6.52 -40.95
N ASP A 32 -57.74 -6.31 -41.67
CA ASP A 32 -56.52 -5.74 -41.06
C ASP A 32 -56.59 -4.22 -40.76
N SER A 33 -57.47 -3.46 -41.43
CA SER A 33 -57.56 -1.99 -41.23
C SER A 33 -58.37 -1.57 -40.00
N SER A 34 -59.39 -2.33 -39.61
CA SER A 34 -60.21 -1.99 -38.42
C SER A 34 -59.48 -2.37 -37.13
N LEU A 35 -58.79 -3.52 -37.11
CA LEU A 35 -58.03 -3.99 -35.95
C LEU A 35 -56.86 -3.04 -35.61
N SER A 36 -56.19 -2.49 -36.62
CA SER A 36 -55.11 -1.52 -36.42
C SER A 36 -55.61 -0.18 -35.87
N SER A 37 -56.80 0.29 -36.27
CA SER A 37 -57.37 1.53 -35.73
C SER A 37 -57.68 1.47 -34.23
N THR A 38 -58.22 0.34 -33.75
CA THR A 38 -58.48 0.11 -32.32
C THR A 38 -57.18 0.07 -31.52
N ILE A 39 -56.14 -0.54 -32.08
CA ILE A 39 -54.82 -0.63 -31.43
C ILE A 39 -54.20 0.77 -31.21
N TYR A 40 -54.33 1.69 -32.17
CA TYR A 40 -53.84 3.06 -32.00
C TYR A 40 -54.63 3.86 -30.97
N LYS A 41 -55.97 3.69 -30.90
CA LYS A 41 -56.77 4.30 -29.82
C LYS A 41 -56.37 3.77 -28.44
N ASP A 42 -56.12 2.47 -28.33
CA ASP A 42 -55.61 1.86 -27.10
C ASP A 42 -54.22 2.39 -26.71
N ILE A 43 -53.34 2.69 -27.68
CA ILE A 43 -52.04 3.34 -27.41
C ILE A 43 -52.25 4.74 -26.82
N LEU A 44 -53.18 5.53 -27.37
CA LEU A 44 -53.48 6.86 -26.84
C LEU A 44 -53.95 6.80 -25.37
N GLU A 45 -54.89 5.91 -25.06
CA GLU A 45 -55.52 5.84 -23.74
C GLU A 45 -54.68 5.08 -22.70
N TYR A 46 -54.06 3.95 -23.06
CA TYR A 46 -53.34 3.10 -22.10
C TYR A 46 -51.82 3.32 -22.06
N VAL A 47 -51.22 3.87 -23.12
CA VAL A 47 -49.77 4.13 -23.18
C VAL A 47 -49.48 5.61 -22.97
N LEU A 48 -50.13 6.51 -23.71
CA LEU A 48 -49.97 7.96 -23.56
C LEU A 48 -50.83 8.55 -22.43
N LEU A 49 -51.82 7.81 -21.91
CA LEU A 49 -52.73 8.31 -20.86
C LEU A 49 -53.46 9.60 -21.28
N CYS A 50 -53.74 9.73 -22.57
CA CYS A 50 -54.41 10.89 -23.18
C CYS A 50 -55.75 10.46 -23.81
N THR A 51 -56.63 11.42 -24.05
CA THR A 51 -57.90 11.23 -24.75
C THR A 51 -58.28 12.46 -25.55
N ILE A 52 -59.09 12.25 -26.59
CA ILE A 52 -59.78 13.27 -27.38
C ILE A 52 -61.29 13.25 -27.13
N ASP A 53 -61.77 12.30 -26.31
CA ASP A 53 -63.18 12.21 -25.90
C ASP A 53 -63.38 13.10 -24.64
N GLU A 54 -64.39 13.98 -24.66
CA GLU A 54 -64.71 14.88 -23.54
C GLU A 54 -65.23 14.11 -22.29
N GLU A 55 -65.69 12.87 -22.46
CA GLU A 55 -66.17 11.99 -21.39
C GLU A 55 -65.41 10.64 -21.38
N PRO A 56 -64.17 10.59 -20.88
CA PRO A 56 -63.37 9.36 -20.88
C PRO A 56 -63.82 8.36 -19.80
N SER A 57 -63.59 7.08 -20.09
CA SER A 57 -63.89 5.97 -19.17
C SER A 57 -62.95 5.92 -17.96
N SER A 58 -61.79 6.57 -18.02
CA SER A 58 -60.75 6.62 -16.97
C SER A 58 -60.12 8.01 -16.87
N SER A 59 -59.33 8.26 -15.82
CA SER A 59 -58.65 9.55 -15.66
C SER A 59 -57.54 9.72 -16.71
N LEU A 60 -57.75 10.62 -17.67
CA LEU A 60 -56.86 10.84 -18.83
C LEU A 60 -56.70 12.34 -19.10
N ILE A 61 -55.63 12.71 -19.80
CA ILE A 61 -55.39 14.09 -20.22
C ILE A 61 -56.10 14.37 -21.53
N TYR A 62 -56.89 15.45 -21.56
CA TYR A 62 -57.58 15.89 -22.76
C TYR A 62 -56.65 16.68 -23.69
N LEU A 63 -56.56 16.25 -24.95
CA LEU A 63 -55.80 16.93 -26.00
C LEU A 63 -56.75 17.81 -26.82
N ALA A 64 -56.85 19.07 -26.43
CA ALA A 64 -57.85 20.01 -26.96
C ALA A 64 -57.55 20.42 -28.41
N GLU A 65 -56.27 20.47 -28.82
CA GLU A 65 -55.91 20.86 -30.19
C GLU A 65 -56.19 19.72 -31.18
N LEU A 66 -55.84 18.49 -30.79
CA LEU A 66 -56.12 17.28 -31.57
C LEU A 66 -57.60 16.86 -31.61
N ALA A 67 -58.40 17.22 -30.62
CA ALA A 67 -59.84 16.95 -30.63
C ALA A 67 -60.59 17.71 -31.76
N VAL A 68 -60.01 18.82 -32.25
CA VAL A 68 -60.61 19.63 -33.33
C VAL A 68 -60.44 18.99 -34.71
N GLU A 69 -59.39 18.20 -34.92
CA GLU A 69 -59.05 17.61 -36.24
C GLU A 69 -59.70 16.25 -36.52
N LEU A 70 -60.47 15.66 -35.57
CA LEU A 70 -61.17 14.37 -35.61
C LEU A 70 -60.66 13.37 -36.69
N PRO A 71 -59.80 12.39 -36.33
CA PRO A 71 -59.18 11.52 -37.33
C PRO A 71 -60.19 10.57 -37.99
N ASP A 72 -60.30 10.63 -39.32
CA ASP A 72 -61.05 9.65 -40.13
C ASP A 72 -60.41 8.25 -40.12
N ASN A 73 -59.09 8.16 -39.85
CA ASN A 73 -58.33 6.91 -39.73
C ASN A 73 -57.18 7.06 -38.72
N TRP A 74 -57.20 6.25 -37.66
CA TRP A 74 -56.12 6.22 -36.67
C TRP A 74 -54.84 5.62 -37.25
N ASN A 75 -53.74 6.37 -37.20
CA ASN A 75 -52.44 5.98 -37.74
C ASN A 75 -51.28 6.45 -36.85
N LYS A 76 -50.05 6.05 -37.21
CA LYS A 76 -48.82 6.44 -36.49
C LYS A 76 -48.65 7.96 -36.37
N ASN A 77 -48.97 8.73 -37.42
CA ASN A 77 -48.80 10.18 -37.42
C ASN A 77 -49.72 10.86 -36.41
N PHE A 78 -50.91 10.31 -36.18
CA PHE A 78 -51.82 10.81 -35.16
C PHE A 78 -51.26 10.60 -33.74
N ILE A 79 -50.64 9.45 -33.48
CA ILE A 79 -49.95 9.21 -32.20
C ILE A 79 -48.72 10.10 -32.03
N ASP A 80 -48.00 10.38 -33.12
CA ASP A 80 -46.87 11.30 -33.15
C ASP A 80 -47.28 12.73 -32.77
N GLN A 81 -48.36 13.23 -33.38
CA GLN A 81 -48.96 14.53 -33.05
C GLN A 81 -49.46 14.58 -31.59
N ALA A 82 -50.13 13.53 -31.13
CA ALA A 82 -50.64 13.45 -29.76
C ALA A 82 -49.53 13.45 -28.72
N LEU A 83 -48.45 12.75 -29.01
CA LEU A 83 -47.25 12.76 -28.19
C LEU A 83 -46.60 14.16 -28.19
N PHE A 84 -46.51 14.82 -29.34
CA PHE A 84 -45.94 16.16 -29.45
C PHE A 84 -46.74 17.21 -28.65
N GLU A 85 -48.08 17.24 -28.78
CA GLU A 85 -48.97 18.12 -28.00
C GLU A 85 -48.78 17.87 -26.50
N ARG A 86 -48.77 16.60 -26.08
CA ARG A 86 -48.62 16.22 -24.67
C ARG A 86 -47.27 16.61 -24.08
N LEU A 87 -46.20 16.56 -24.86
CA LEU A 87 -44.84 16.89 -24.41
C LEU A 87 -44.62 18.39 -24.22
N HIS A 88 -45.30 19.23 -25.01
CA HIS A 88 -45.18 20.69 -24.95
C HIS A 88 -46.26 21.34 -24.06
N MET A 89 -47.12 20.53 -23.41
CA MET A 89 -48.14 21.01 -22.50
C MET A 89 -47.51 21.49 -21.18
N PRO A 90 -47.57 22.79 -20.83
CA PRO A 90 -46.89 23.33 -19.66
C PRO A 90 -47.53 22.92 -18.33
N ASP A 91 -48.85 22.71 -18.32
CA ASP A 91 -49.59 22.21 -17.16
C ASP A 91 -50.55 21.07 -17.58
N PRO A 92 -50.08 19.81 -17.49
CA PRO A 92 -50.91 18.63 -17.74
C PRO A 92 -52.04 18.45 -16.72
N SER A 93 -51.91 19.03 -15.52
CA SER A 93 -52.89 18.86 -14.45
C SER A 93 -54.18 19.65 -14.68
N SER A 94 -54.09 20.79 -15.36
CA SER A 94 -55.26 21.61 -15.72
C SER A 94 -56.13 20.98 -16.82
N HIS A 95 -55.61 19.99 -17.55
CA HIS A 95 -56.28 19.30 -18.65
C HIS A 95 -56.73 17.88 -18.28
N LEU A 96 -56.71 17.55 -16.99
CA LEU A 96 -57.08 16.24 -16.48
C LEU A 96 -58.60 16.08 -16.44
N LEU A 97 -59.12 15.10 -17.19
CA LEU A 97 -60.50 14.67 -17.07
C LEU A 97 -60.59 13.52 -16.06
N THR A 98 -61.38 13.69 -15.01
CA THR A 98 -61.62 12.64 -14.00
C THR A 98 -62.97 11.97 -14.22
N SER A 99 -62.98 10.65 -14.39
CA SER A 99 -64.23 9.87 -14.53
C SER A 99 -65.09 9.92 -13.26
N THR A 100 -66.39 10.17 -13.42
CA THR A 100 -67.39 10.18 -12.32
C THR A 100 -67.85 8.79 -11.87
N THR A 101 -67.47 7.71 -12.57
CA THR A 101 -67.96 6.36 -12.31
C THR A 101 -67.00 5.58 -11.41
N LYS A 102 -67.38 5.41 -10.13
CA LYS A 102 -66.74 4.50 -9.17
C LYS A 102 -66.92 3.03 -9.59
N GLN A 103 -66.17 2.55 -10.58
CA GLN A 103 -65.90 1.11 -10.82
C GLN A 103 -65.00 0.95 -12.05
N SER A 104 -63.69 1.04 -11.88
CA SER A 104 -62.73 0.32 -12.75
C SER A 104 -61.44 0.06 -12.00
N THR A 105 -60.89 -1.12 -12.24
CA THR A 105 -59.88 -1.84 -11.46
C THR A 105 -58.44 -1.36 -11.70
N ILE A 106 -58.26 -0.16 -12.24
CA ILE A 106 -56.95 0.40 -12.59
C ILE A 106 -56.86 1.80 -11.98
N ARG A 107 -56.36 1.89 -10.74
CA ARG A 107 -55.86 3.15 -10.20
C ARG A 107 -54.53 3.45 -10.91
N ASN A 108 -54.57 4.25 -11.96
CA ASN A 108 -53.37 4.91 -12.45
C ASN A 108 -52.99 5.98 -11.42
N ASP A 109 -51.75 5.97 -10.92
CA ASP A 109 -51.27 7.01 -10.02
C ASP A 109 -51.37 8.38 -10.71
N MET A 110 -52.08 9.32 -10.10
CA MET A 110 -52.32 10.66 -10.68
C MET A 110 -51.00 11.37 -11.03
N ASN A 111 -49.94 11.11 -10.26
CA ASN A 111 -48.60 11.62 -10.52
C ASN A 111 -48.01 11.14 -11.85
N ILE A 112 -48.37 9.93 -12.32
CA ILE A 112 -47.89 9.38 -13.60
C ILE A 112 -48.63 10.03 -14.77
N ILE A 113 -49.92 10.34 -14.59
CA ILE A 113 -50.74 10.98 -15.61
C ILE A 113 -50.26 12.43 -15.81
N THR A 114 -50.08 13.18 -14.71
CA THR A 114 -49.70 14.59 -14.74
C THR A 114 -48.18 14.83 -14.78
N GLU A 115 -47.38 13.84 -15.19
CA GLU A 115 -45.92 14.00 -15.25
C GLU A 115 -45.53 15.13 -16.21
N THR A 116 -44.77 16.10 -15.68
CA THR A 116 -44.33 17.29 -16.43
C THR A 116 -42.94 17.10 -17.04
N ARG A 117 -42.14 16.18 -16.49
CA ARG A 117 -40.78 15.90 -16.93
C ARG A 117 -40.80 15.07 -18.22
N CYS A 118 -40.31 15.62 -19.33
CA CYS A 118 -40.46 15.03 -20.66
C CYS A 118 -39.82 13.64 -20.77
N LEU A 119 -38.60 13.46 -20.25
CA LEU A 119 -37.88 12.19 -20.36
C LEU A 119 -38.51 11.09 -19.49
N HIS A 120 -39.01 11.47 -18.30
CA HIS A 120 -39.72 10.54 -17.42
C HIS A 120 -41.05 10.10 -18.01
N TYR A 121 -41.77 11.03 -18.64
CA TYR A 121 -43.02 10.72 -19.31
C TYR A 121 -42.79 9.78 -20.50
N LEU A 122 -41.80 10.05 -21.36
CA LEU A 122 -41.42 9.18 -22.48
C LEU A 122 -40.98 7.79 -22.03
N ALA A 123 -40.12 7.71 -21.01
CA ALA A 123 -39.69 6.43 -20.44
C ALA A 123 -40.88 5.66 -19.81
N GLY A 124 -41.81 6.37 -19.16
CA GLY A 124 -43.05 5.80 -18.63
C GLY A 124 -43.96 5.25 -19.73
N CYS A 125 -44.09 5.95 -20.85
CA CYS A 125 -44.83 5.48 -22.03
C CYS A 125 -44.18 4.20 -22.58
N TYR A 126 -42.86 4.19 -22.73
CA TYR A 126 -42.12 3.03 -23.20
C TYR A 126 -42.31 1.80 -22.29
N GLN A 127 -42.25 1.99 -20.97
CA GLN A 127 -42.53 0.91 -20.01
C GLN A 127 -43.96 0.36 -20.12
N ARG A 128 -44.96 1.24 -20.23
CA ARG A 128 -46.37 0.83 -20.37
C ARG A 128 -46.60 0.04 -21.66
N LEU A 129 -45.98 0.49 -22.76
CA LEU A 129 -46.01 -0.21 -24.04
C LEU A 129 -45.46 -1.64 -23.91
N LEU A 130 -44.29 -1.81 -23.28
CA LEU A 130 -43.66 -3.12 -23.11
C LEU A 130 -44.37 -4.04 -22.12
N ARG A 131 -45.03 -3.49 -21.09
CA ARG A 131 -45.90 -4.27 -20.18
C ARG A 131 -47.04 -4.96 -20.92
N GLN A 132 -47.49 -4.39 -22.04
CA GLN A 132 -48.57 -4.90 -22.88
C GLN A 132 -48.07 -5.36 -24.27
N ARG A 133 -46.82 -5.81 -24.36
CA ARG A 133 -46.17 -6.20 -25.64
C ARG A 133 -46.95 -7.18 -26.50
N ASP A 134 -47.72 -8.09 -25.89
CA ASP A 134 -48.51 -9.09 -26.62
C ASP A 134 -49.76 -8.46 -27.28
N HIS A 135 -50.35 -7.43 -26.64
CA HIS A 135 -51.48 -6.66 -27.18
C HIS A 135 -51.05 -5.77 -28.35
N PHE A 136 -49.87 -5.16 -28.24
CA PHE A 136 -49.36 -4.20 -29.22
C PHE A 136 -48.44 -4.80 -30.29
N LYS A 137 -48.31 -6.12 -30.36
CA LYS A 137 -47.29 -6.83 -31.17
C LYS A 137 -47.17 -6.36 -32.63
N LEU A 138 -48.28 -5.98 -33.27
CA LEU A 138 -48.32 -5.56 -34.68
C LEU A 138 -47.71 -4.17 -34.94
N VAL A 139 -47.74 -3.28 -33.94
CA VAL A 139 -47.29 -1.87 -34.07
C VAL A 139 -46.15 -1.55 -33.08
N LEU A 140 -45.73 -2.56 -32.30
CA LEU A 140 -44.80 -2.41 -31.18
C LEU A 140 -43.50 -1.72 -31.60
N GLU A 141 -42.83 -2.22 -32.64
CA GLU A 141 -41.53 -1.68 -33.08
C GLU A 141 -41.66 -0.25 -33.65
N ASP A 142 -42.74 0.05 -34.35
CA ASP A 142 -42.97 1.38 -34.92
C ASP A 142 -43.19 2.47 -33.85
N ILE A 143 -43.87 2.11 -32.75
CA ILE A 143 -44.17 3.00 -31.63
C ILE A 143 -42.99 3.06 -30.65
N ARG A 144 -42.26 1.95 -30.47
CA ARG A 144 -40.96 1.96 -29.76
C ARG A 144 -40.01 2.96 -30.40
N LYS A 145 -39.87 2.89 -31.73
CA LYS A 145 -39.03 3.82 -32.49
C LYS A 145 -39.51 5.27 -32.33
N LEU A 146 -40.82 5.50 -32.31
CA LEU A 146 -41.39 6.83 -32.09
C LEU A 146 -40.96 7.45 -30.75
N PHE A 147 -41.01 6.69 -29.64
CA PHE A 147 -40.54 7.19 -28.34
C PHE A 147 -39.02 7.45 -28.31
N ILE A 148 -38.24 6.63 -29.00
CA ILE A 148 -36.79 6.82 -29.15
C ILE A 148 -36.51 8.10 -29.96
N ASP A 149 -37.20 8.32 -31.07
CA ASP A 149 -37.04 9.49 -31.94
C ASP A 149 -37.42 10.80 -31.22
N HIS A 150 -38.49 10.80 -30.42
CA HIS A 150 -38.86 11.94 -29.58
C HIS A 150 -37.85 12.22 -28.48
N THR A 151 -37.29 11.18 -27.87
CA THR A 151 -36.23 11.35 -26.88
C THR A 151 -34.96 11.89 -27.50
N LYS A 152 -34.59 11.40 -28.69
CA LYS A 152 -33.48 11.95 -29.46
C LYS A 152 -33.73 13.43 -29.79
N THR A 153 -34.93 13.79 -30.20
CA THR A 153 -35.30 15.18 -30.47
C THR A 153 -35.16 16.05 -29.22
N ALA A 154 -35.58 15.57 -28.06
CA ALA A 154 -35.38 16.26 -26.78
C ALA A 154 -33.89 16.44 -26.43
N ILE A 155 -33.05 15.45 -26.73
CA ILE A 155 -31.60 15.52 -26.48
C ILE A 155 -30.90 16.46 -27.48
N SER A 156 -31.27 16.39 -28.77
CA SER A 156 -30.65 17.16 -29.84
C SER A 156 -31.10 18.63 -29.88
N LEU A 157 -32.33 18.93 -29.42
CA LEU A 157 -32.89 20.28 -29.40
C LEU A 157 -33.43 20.64 -27.99
N PRO A 158 -32.56 20.87 -27.00
CA PRO A 158 -32.98 21.20 -25.63
C PRO A 158 -33.83 22.46 -25.52
N ASP A 159 -33.61 23.45 -26.41
CA ASP A 159 -34.32 24.73 -26.44
C ASP A 159 -35.84 24.57 -26.67
N LEU A 160 -36.30 23.44 -27.23
CA LEU A 160 -37.73 23.14 -27.38
C LEU A 160 -38.41 22.86 -26.03
N TYR A 161 -37.63 22.53 -25.00
CA TYR A 161 -38.10 22.11 -23.68
C TYR A 161 -37.63 23.08 -22.59
N ASP A 162 -37.75 24.38 -22.88
CA ASP A 162 -37.35 25.47 -21.98
C ASP A 162 -37.95 25.31 -20.57
N GLY A 163 -37.09 25.44 -19.56
CA GLY A 163 -37.46 25.26 -18.15
C GLY A 163 -37.30 23.83 -17.61
N GLN A 164 -36.95 22.85 -18.44
CA GLN A 164 -36.65 21.48 -18.00
C GLN A 164 -35.13 21.21 -17.91
N ASP A 165 -34.68 20.57 -16.83
CA ASP A 165 -33.31 20.06 -16.72
C ASP A 165 -33.24 18.62 -17.23
N LEU A 166 -33.04 18.49 -18.54
CA LEU A 166 -32.95 17.19 -19.23
C LEU A 166 -31.79 16.33 -18.71
N SER A 167 -30.69 16.96 -18.30
CA SER A 167 -29.51 16.24 -17.80
C SER A 167 -29.78 15.61 -16.44
N LYS A 168 -30.45 16.36 -15.55
CA LYS A 168 -30.89 15.83 -14.26
C LYS A 168 -31.94 14.73 -14.44
N GLN A 169 -32.91 14.92 -15.33
CA GLN A 169 -33.93 13.91 -15.61
C GLN A 169 -33.30 12.61 -16.14
N TRP A 170 -32.33 12.71 -17.04
CA TRP A 170 -31.60 11.55 -17.56
C TRP A 170 -30.81 10.84 -16.46
N LEU A 171 -30.19 11.58 -15.54
CA LEU A 171 -29.52 11.00 -14.38
C LEU A 171 -30.49 10.24 -13.46
N GLU A 172 -31.67 10.80 -13.19
CA GLU A 172 -32.72 10.13 -12.41
C GLU A 172 -33.14 8.81 -13.06
N LEU A 173 -33.37 8.80 -14.39
CA LEU A 173 -33.69 7.58 -15.14
C LEU A 173 -32.57 6.53 -15.10
N LEU A 174 -31.30 6.96 -15.13
CA LEU A 174 -30.15 6.06 -15.00
C LEU A 174 -30.08 5.40 -13.61
N ILE A 175 -30.45 6.14 -12.56
CA ILE A 175 -30.50 5.61 -11.19
C ILE A 175 -31.70 4.67 -11.04
N ASP A 176 -32.89 5.09 -11.48
CA ASP A 176 -34.13 4.29 -11.42
C ASP A 176 -34.01 2.99 -12.24
N GLY A 177 -33.20 2.99 -13.31
CA GLY A 177 -32.93 1.81 -14.12
C GLY A 177 -32.22 0.68 -13.36
N GLN A 178 -31.57 0.97 -12.22
CA GLN A 178 -30.96 -0.06 -11.36
C GLN A 178 -32.01 -1.05 -10.83
N GLU A 179 -33.20 -0.56 -10.50
CA GLU A 179 -34.32 -1.38 -10.00
C GLU A 179 -35.27 -1.82 -11.12
N ASN A 180 -35.17 -1.20 -12.31
CA ASN A 180 -36.07 -1.44 -13.43
C ASN A 180 -35.33 -1.73 -14.75
N PRO A 181 -35.16 -3.02 -15.11
CA PRO A 181 -34.45 -3.44 -16.32
C PRO A 181 -35.03 -2.88 -17.63
N VAL A 182 -36.31 -2.52 -17.65
CA VAL A 182 -36.96 -1.96 -18.84
C VAL A 182 -36.45 -0.55 -19.15
N LEU A 183 -36.06 0.22 -18.12
CA LEU A 183 -35.42 1.52 -18.31
C LEU A 183 -34.01 1.38 -18.88
N TYR A 184 -33.26 0.37 -18.46
CA TYR A 184 -31.97 0.07 -19.08
C TYR A 184 -32.11 -0.40 -20.52
N GLU A 185 -33.12 -1.21 -20.86
CA GLU A 185 -33.42 -1.52 -22.27
C GLU A 185 -33.71 -0.24 -23.07
N TYR A 186 -34.49 0.69 -22.50
CA TYR A 186 -34.80 1.96 -23.13
C TYR A 186 -33.56 2.83 -23.38
N ILE A 187 -32.72 2.98 -22.36
CA ILE A 187 -31.46 3.73 -22.43
C ILE A 187 -30.50 3.07 -23.41
N ASP A 188 -30.41 1.73 -23.41
CA ASP A 188 -29.56 0.98 -24.34
C ASP A 188 -30.00 1.17 -25.80
N CYS A 189 -31.32 1.22 -26.08
CA CYS A 189 -31.82 1.54 -27.42
C CYS A 189 -31.39 2.95 -27.86
N ILE A 190 -31.58 3.96 -27.03
CA ILE A 190 -31.23 5.35 -27.35
C ILE A 190 -29.71 5.50 -27.56
N ASN A 191 -28.92 4.88 -26.68
CA ASN A 191 -27.47 4.89 -26.78
C ASN A 191 -26.97 4.15 -28.04
N ASN A 192 -27.53 2.99 -28.40
CA ASN A 192 -27.17 2.29 -29.64
C ASN A 192 -27.45 3.13 -30.89
N ASP A 193 -28.63 3.76 -30.95
CA ASP A 193 -29.07 4.52 -32.11
C ASP A 193 -28.33 5.85 -32.28
N CYS A 194 -27.65 6.33 -31.23
CA CYS A 194 -27.07 7.67 -31.23
C CYS A 194 -25.58 7.74 -30.86
N LEU A 195 -24.94 6.65 -30.41
CA LEU A 195 -23.49 6.60 -30.14
C LEU A 195 -22.67 6.10 -31.33
N SER A 196 -23.30 5.68 -32.42
CA SER A 196 -22.62 5.19 -33.63
C SER A 196 -23.13 5.90 -34.91
N PRO A 197 -22.62 7.09 -35.28
CA PRO A 197 -21.53 7.85 -34.66
C PRO A 197 -21.99 8.71 -33.46
N ILE A 198 -21.08 8.98 -32.52
CA ILE A 198 -21.33 9.90 -31.40
C ILE A 198 -21.68 11.27 -31.99
N THR A 199 -22.87 11.77 -31.67
CA THR A 199 -23.27 13.13 -32.04
C THR A 199 -22.86 14.12 -30.94
N ASP A 200 -22.50 15.34 -31.31
CA ASP A 200 -22.05 16.40 -30.39
C ASP A 200 -23.08 16.66 -29.28
N GLU A 201 -24.38 16.47 -29.56
CA GLU A 201 -25.45 16.74 -28.59
C GLU A 201 -25.48 15.71 -27.43
N ILE A 202 -25.12 14.45 -27.70
CA ILE A 202 -25.06 13.41 -26.65
C ILE A 202 -23.84 13.57 -25.77
N GLU A 203 -22.73 14.02 -26.35
CA GLU A 203 -21.55 14.41 -25.59
C GLU A 203 -21.88 15.55 -24.61
N ILE A 204 -22.66 16.55 -25.05
CA ILE A 204 -23.12 17.66 -24.21
C ILE A 204 -24.07 17.17 -23.11
N LEU A 205 -25.01 16.27 -23.41
CA LEU A 205 -25.91 15.69 -22.42
C LEU A 205 -25.14 14.97 -21.32
N TYR A 206 -24.33 13.96 -21.67
CA TYR A 206 -23.56 13.19 -20.70
C TYR A 206 -22.51 14.08 -19.99
N SER A 207 -21.88 14.97 -20.76
CA SER A 207 -21.36 16.29 -20.36
C SER A 207 -21.85 16.80 -19.01
N SER A 208 -23.12 17.17 -19.07
CA SER A 208 -23.90 17.78 -18.00
C SER A 208 -24.36 16.76 -16.95
N VAL A 209 -24.80 15.55 -17.34
CA VAL A 209 -25.20 14.45 -16.41
C VAL A 209 -24.10 14.18 -15.40
N PHE A 210 -22.89 13.92 -15.88
CA PHE A 210 -21.76 13.62 -15.01
C PHE A 210 -21.30 14.84 -14.19
N ARG A 211 -21.52 16.08 -14.67
CA ARG A 211 -21.28 17.30 -13.87
C ARG A 211 -22.27 17.40 -12.72
N HIS A 212 -23.54 17.05 -12.96
CA HIS A 212 -24.55 16.92 -11.91
C HIS A 212 -24.15 15.83 -10.91
N MET A 213 -23.75 14.64 -11.37
CA MET A 213 -23.24 13.57 -10.52
C MET A 213 -22.07 14.06 -9.65
N TYR A 214 -21.07 14.71 -10.24
CA TYR A 214 -19.92 15.24 -9.50
C TYR A 214 -20.33 16.16 -8.36
N LYS A 215 -21.27 17.09 -8.61
CA LYS A 215 -21.80 18.01 -7.58
C LYS A 215 -22.56 17.27 -6.49
N MET A 216 -23.39 16.28 -6.87
CA MET A 216 -24.19 15.50 -5.92
C MET A 216 -23.34 14.57 -5.05
N ILE A 217 -22.18 14.10 -5.55
CA ILE A 217 -21.25 13.22 -4.82
C ILE A 217 -20.42 13.97 -3.77
N GLN A 218 -20.20 15.28 -3.93
CA GLN A 218 -19.37 16.08 -3.02
C GLN A 218 -19.74 15.96 -1.53
N PRO A 219 -21.01 16.11 -1.10
CA PRO A 219 -21.37 16.11 0.32
C PRO A 219 -21.29 14.73 0.99
N PHE A 220 -21.24 13.63 0.23
CA PHE A 220 -21.28 12.30 0.80
C PHE A 220 -19.90 11.82 1.28
N ASP A 221 -19.89 11.02 2.35
CA ASP A 221 -18.71 10.33 2.87
C ASP A 221 -18.68 8.87 2.38
N TYR A 222 -17.53 8.21 2.51
CA TYR A 222 -17.31 6.85 1.97
C TYR A 222 -18.28 5.78 2.52
N PHE A 223 -18.95 6.04 3.65
CA PHE A 223 -19.95 5.14 4.24
C PHE A 223 -21.39 5.41 3.79
N SER A 224 -21.63 6.42 2.95
CA SER A 224 -22.96 6.75 2.41
C SER A 224 -23.44 5.72 1.39
N THR A 225 -24.66 5.22 1.55
CA THR A 225 -25.30 4.29 0.61
C THR A 225 -25.62 4.94 -0.73
N GLU A 226 -25.90 6.24 -0.72
CA GLU A 226 -26.19 7.04 -1.92
C GLU A 226 -25.01 7.03 -2.89
N LEU A 227 -23.76 7.03 -2.40
CA LEU A 227 -22.58 6.94 -3.25
C LEU A 227 -22.55 5.65 -4.07
N ILE A 228 -23.03 4.54 -3.49
CA ILE A 228 -23.07 3.24 -4.17
C ILE A 228 -24.00 3.33 -5.38
N THR A 229 -25.16 3.99 -5.26
CA THR A 229 -26.08 4.18 -6.38
C THR A 229 -25.42 4.93 -7.55
N TYR A 230 -24.64 5.97 -7.28
CA TYR A 230 -23.92 6.69 -8.33
C TYR A 230 -22.79 5.85 -8.93
N ILE A 231 -22.09 5.04 -8.13
CA ILE A 231 -21.06 4.11 -8.61
C ILE A 231 -21.70 3.05 -9.53
N ASP A 232 -22.86 2.50 -9.18
CA ASP A 232 -23.56 1.50 -9.98
C ASP A 232 -24.09 2.08 -11.30
N ALA A 233 -24.54 3.34 -11.29
CA ALA A 233 -24.87 4.06 -12.52
C ALA A 233 -23.64 4.21 -13.43
N LEU A 234 -22.47 4.53 -12.87
CA LEU A 234 -21.22 4.57 -13.64
C LEU A 234 -20.79 3.20 -14.17
N LYS A 235 -20.96 2.12 -13.38
CA LYS A 235 -20.69 0.75 -13.83
C LYS A 235 -21.58 0.38 -15.03
N TYR A 236 -22.85 0.79 -15.01
CA TYR A 236 -23.76 0.56 -16.13
C TYR A 236 -23.32 1.35 -17.37
N LEU A 237 -22.97 2.62 -17.21
CA LEU A 237 -22.46 3.46 -18.30
C LEU A 237 -21.12 2.96 -18.87
N ALA A 238 -20.35 2.19 -18.11
CA ALA A 238 -19.08 1.61 -18.56
C ALA A 238 -19.19 0.64 -19.75
N LYS A 239 -20.41 0.20 -20.10
CA LYS A 239 -20.68 -0.57 -21.32
C LYS A 239 -20.38 0.22 -22.60
N TRP A 240 -20.52 1.53 -22.56
CA TRP A 240 -20.46 2.41 -23.73
C TRP A 240 -19.09 3.08 -23.84
N SER A 241 -18.23 2.59 -24.72
CA SER A 241 -16.84 3.03 -24.81
C SER A 241 -16.69 4.54 -25.07
N GLY A 242 -17.52 5.10 -25.97
CA GLY A 242 -17.54 6.52 -26.28
C GLY A 242 -17.80 7.44 -25.07
N LEU A 243 -18.59 7.01 -24.09
CA LEU A 243 -18.96 7.83 -22.93
C LEU A 243 -17.86 7.88 -21.85
N ILE A 244 -16.98 6.88 -21.80
CA ILE A 244 -15.93 6.78 -20.78
C ILE A 244 -14.71 7.63 -21.17
N ILE A 245 -14.40 7.72 -22.47
CA ILE A 245 -13.26 8.49 -23.01
C ILE A 245 -13.38 9.98 -22.64
N PHE A 246 -14.59 10.54 -22.64
CA PHE A 246 -14.88 11.93 -22.23
C PHE A 246 -14.63 12.26 -20.75
N ARG A 247 -14.48 11.24 -19.90
CA ARG A 247 -14.28 11.40 -18.46
C ARG A 247 -12.82 11.24 -18.02
N LEU A 248 -11.99 10.67 -18.88
CA LEU A 248 -10.54 10.46 -18.64
C LEU A 248 -9.69 11.60 -19.23
N SER A 249 -10.22 12.32 -20.24
CA SER A 249 -9.55 13.42 -20.94
C SER A 249 -9.58 14.75 -20.15
N HIS A 250 -8.72 14.80 -19.14
CA HIS A 250 -8.00 15.96 -18.59
C HIS A 250 -8.72 17.22 -18.00
N PRO A 251 -8.15 17.79 -16.91
CA PRO A 251 -8.59 18.99 -16.17
C PRO A 251 -8.36 20.36 -16.88
N LYS A 252 -8.17 20.41 -18.21
CA LYS A 252 -7.82 21.66 -18.92
C LYS A 252 -9.00 22.55 -19.33
N THR A 253 -10.24 22.10 -19.18
CA THR A 253 -11.44 22.81 -19.69
C THR A 253 -12.29 23.47 -18.60
N VAL A 254 -11.93 23.37 -17.32
CA VAL A 254 -12.52 24.20 -16.26
C VAL A 254 -11.44 25.14 -15.74
N SER A 255 -11.29 26.25 -16.45
CA SER A 255 -10.47 27.38 -16.02
C SER A 255 -11.04 28.00 -14.74
N ASN A 256 -10.71 27.44 -13.57
CA ASN A 256 -10.63 28.23 -12.35
C ASN A 256 -9.32 29.02 -12.39
N ARG A 257 -9.38 30.17 -13.08
CA ARG A 257 -8.29 31.16 -13.24
C ARG A 257 -7.74 31.73 -11.92
N SER A 258 -8.29 31.35 -10.78
CA SER A 258 -7.91 31.88 -9.46
C SER A 258 -6.65 31.24 -8.85
N MET A 259 -6.26 30.01 -9.24
CA MET A 259 -5.01 29.38 -8.74
C MET A 259 -3.83 29.40 -9.71
N GLN A 260 -4.06 29.68 -11.00
CA GLN A 260 -3.01 29.76 -12.03
C GLN A 260 -2.02 30.93 -11.82
N ASN A 261 -2.40 31.94 -11.04
CA ASN A 261 -1.56 33.11 -10.79
C ASN A 261 -0.53 32.93 -9.66
N LEU A 262 -0.58 31.82 -8.90
CA LEU A 262 0.34 31.54 -7.79
C LEU A 262 1.39 30.45 -8.09
N PHE A 263 1.09 29.50 -8.98
CA PHE A 263 1.95 28.38 -9.30
C PHE A 263 1.95 28.17 -10.83
N GLY A 264 3.03 28.57 -11.50
CA GLY A 264 3.09 28.61 -12.97
C GLY A 264 2.76 27.28 -13.65
N SER A 265 1.99 27.35 -14.74
CA SER A 265 1.87 26.47 -15.91
C SER A 265 2.07 24.92 -15.82
N SER A 266 1.93 24.28 -14.66
CA SER A 266 1.71 22.83 -14.58
C SER A 266 0.58 22.55 -13.59
N ASP A 267 -0.58 22.12 -14.09
CA ASP A 267 -1.64 21.56 -13.25
C ASP A 267 -1.07 20.31 -12.54
N GLY A 268 -0.70 20.44 -11.26
CA GLY A 268 -0.01 19.38 -10.50
C GLY A 268 -0.90 18.16 -10.21
N GLY A 269 -0.30 17.11 -9.64
CA GLY A 269 -0.96 15.82 -9.37
C GLY A 269 -2.29 15.88 -8.63
N ARG A 270 -2.59 16.95 -7.89
CA ARG A 270 -3.88 17.18 -7.23
C ARG A 270 -5.07 17.38 -8.18
N ALA A 271 -4.86 17.83 -9.42
CA ALA A 271 -5.93 18.04 -10.39
C ALA A 271 -6.69 16.74 -10.73
N PHE A 272 -6.10 15.57 -10.44
CA PHE A 272 -6.78 14.29 -10.58
C PHE A 272 -7.95 14.13 -9.59
N GLU A 273 -7.92 14.75 -8.39
CA GLU A 273 -9.04 14.71 -7.44
C GLU A 273 -10.28 15.45 -7.95
N ASP A 274 -10.10 16.44 -8.83
CA ASP A 274 -11.18 17.26 -9.38
C ASP A 274 -11.96 16.55 -10.49
N THR A 275 -11.53 15.34 -10.88
CA THR A 275 -12.26 14.49 -11.82
C THR A 275 -13.40 13.74 -11.13
N LEU A 276 -14.40 13.26 -11.88
CA LEU A 276 -15.50 12.46 -11.28
C LEU A 276 -14.98 11.18 -10.60
N VAL A 277 -14.14 10.44 -11.32
CA VAL A 277 -13.51 9.21 -10.80
C VAL A 277 -12.55 9.54 -9.66
N GLY A 278 -11.79 10.62 -9.77
CA GLY A 278 -10.88 11.04 -8.72
C GLY A 278 -11.56 11.54 -7.45
N SER A 279 -12.71 12.19 -7.58
CA SER A 279 -13.53 12.59 -6.42
C SER A 279 -14.05 11.36 -5.67
N LEU A 280 -14.42 10.29 -6.37
CA LEU A 280 -14.76 9.01 -5.74
C LEU A 280 -13.54 8.41 -5.02
N LEU A 281 -12.38 8.37 -5.69
CA LEU A 281 -11.15 7.89 -5.07
C LEU A 281 -10.75 8.70 -3.82
N SER A 282 -11.04 10.01 -3.77
CA SER A 282 -10.70 10.86 -2.63
C SER A 282 -11.48 10.56 -1.34
N LYS A 283 -12.61 9.84 -1.42
CA LYS A 283 -13.45 9.52 -0.24
C LYS A 283 -12.77 8.47 0.63
N SER A 284 -12.44 8.84 1.86
CA SER A 284 -11.69 8.00 2.79
C SER A 284 -11.90 8.44 4.23
N CYS A 285 -11.52 7.58 5.17
CA CYS A 285 -11.40 7.92 6.58
C CYS A 285 -10.15 8.77 6.90
N LEU A 286 -9.21 8.89 5.94
CA LEU A 286 -8.07 9.78 6.05
C LEU A 286 -8.44 11.22 5.62
N PRO A 287 -7.81 12.26 6.20
CA PRO A 287 -8.11 13.65 5.86
C PRO A 287 -7.89 13.94 4.36
N SER A 288 -8.86 14.62 3.75
CA SER A 288 -8.81 15.01 2.34
C SER A 288 -7.79 16.12 2.05
N LEU A 289 -7.48 16.97 3.04
CA LEU A 289 -6.51 18.06 2.89
C LEU A 289 -5.44 18.01 3.99
N PRO A 290 -4.19 18.41 3.67
CA PRO A 290 -3.16 18.60 4.68
C PRO A 290 -3.62 19.55 5.79
N GLY A 291 -3.51 19.12 7.05
CA GLY A 291 -3.86 19.93 8.22
C GLY A 291 -5.30 19.81 8.72
N LYS A 292 -6.19 19.09 8.00
CA LYS A 292 -7.51 18.74 8.55
C LYS A 292 -7.39 17.72 9.69
N PRO A 293 -8.25 17.79 10.72
CA PRO A 293 -8.22 16.86 11.84
C PRO A 293 -8.67 15.46 11.42
N TYR A 294 -8.16 14.47 12.13
CA TYR A 294 -8.61 13.09 12.05
C TYR A 294 -9.84 12.90 12.96
N LEU A 295 -10.88 12.21 12.48
CA LEU A 295 -12.22 12.30 13.07
C LEU A 295 -12.68 11.06 13.88
N PHE A 296 -12.07 9.88 13.70
CA PHE A 296 -12.65 8.63 14.23
C PHE A 296 -12.25 8.26 15.67
N PHE A 297 -11.15 8.80 16.18
CA PHE A 297 -10.65 8.48 17.53
C PHE A 297 -10.72 9.73 18.42
N GLU A 298 -11.81 9.86 19.16
CA GLU A 298 -12.02 10.95 20.12
C GLU A 298 -11.37 10.60 21.47
N LYS A 299 -10.56 11.53 22.02
CA LYS A 299 -9.88 11.39 23.34
C LYS A 299 -9.15 10.05 23.51
N PRO A 300 -8.16 9.74 22.64
CA PRO A 300 -7.50 8.44 22.61
C PRO A 300 -6.74 8.08 23.89
N LYS A 301 -6.40 9.06 24.75
CA LYS A 301 -5.71 8.84 26.04
C LYS A 301 -6.53 8.00 27.03
N VAL A 302 -7.86 8.01 26.92
CA VAL A 302 -8.78 7.36 27.87
C VAL A 302 -9.40 6.08 27.27
N MET A 303 -9.20 5.83 25.98
CA MET A 303 -9.75 4.65 25.30
C MET A 303 -9.07 3.37 25.79
N SER A 304 -9.86 2.33 26.07
CA SER A 304 -9.32 1.00 26.31
C SER A 304 -8.88 0.35 24.98
N GLU A 305 -8.03 -0.68 25.05
CA GLU A 305 -7.66 -1.46 23.85
C GLU A 305 -8.89 -2.05 23.14
N HIS A 306 -9.91 -2.45 23.92
CA HIS A 306 -11.18 -2.95 23.37
C HIS A 306 -11.94 -1.89 22.57
N ASP A 307 -11.99 -0.65 23.07
CA ASP A 307 -12.66 0.45 22.38
C ASP A 307 -11.94 0.79 21.07
N VAL A 308 -10.60 0.77 21.08
CA VAL A 308 -9.78 0.99 19.89
C VAL A 308 -10.08 -0.08 18.83
N ASP A 309 -10.16 -1.35 19.23
CA ASP A 309 -10.49 -2.46 18.32
C ASP A 309 -11.92 -2.38 17.77
N LEU A 310 -12.88 -1.93 18.58
CA LEU A 310 -14.27 -1.75 18.15
C LEU A 310 -14.39 -0.61 17.13
N THR A 311 -13.73 0.53 17.39
CA THR A 311 -13.66 1.65 16.44
C THR A 311 -13.00 1.20 15.13
N ALA A 312 -11.91 0.43 15.20
CA ALA A 312 -11.25 -0.11 14.02
C ALA A 312 -12.18 -0.98 13.15
N LYS A 313 -12.92 -1.91 13.76
CA LYS A 313 -13.89 -2.75 13.04
C LYS A 313 -15.02 -1.93 12.41
N THR A 314 -15.47 -0.87 13.09
CA THR A 314 -16.50 0.04 12.60
C THR A 314 -16.02 0.85 11.38
N MET A 315 -14.72 1.18 11.32
CA MET A 315 -14.11 1.81 10.15
C MET A 315 -13.95 0.82 8.98
N TRP A 316 -13.51 -0.41 9.24
CA TRP A 316 -13.16 -1.37 8.19
C TRP A 316 -14.35 -1.85 7.36
N GLN A 317 -15.54 -2.06 7.95
CA GLN A 317 -16.69 -2.61 7.22
C GLN A 317 -17.17 -1.69 6.08
N PRO A 318 -17.47 -0.39 6.31
CA PRO A 318 -17.86 0.50 5.21
C PRO A 318 -16.71 0.75 4.23
N MET A 319 -15.46 0.83 4.71
CA MET A 319 -14.29 0.93 3.82
C MET A 319 -14.23 -0.23 2.84
N ARG A 320 -14.41 -1.47 3.31
CA ARG A 320 -14.39 -2.66 2.46
C ARG A 320 -15.50 -2.62 1.40
N THR A 321 -16.73 -2.33 1.80
CA THR A 321 -17.85 -2.23 0.85
C THR A 321 -17.61 -1.14 -0.19
N TYR A 322 -17.09 0.01 0.22
CA TYR A 322 -16.75 1.10 -0.69
C TYR A 322 -15.65 0.71 -1.67
N GLN A 323 -14.58 0.09 -1.17
CA GLN A 323 -13.45 -0.39 -1.97
C GLN A 323 -13.83 -1.46 -2.97
N GLN A 324 -14.71 -2.39 -2.59
CA GLN A 324 -15.19 -3.41 -3.50
C GLN A 324 -15.94 -2.77 -4.67
N ASN A 325 -16.83 -1.82 -4.39
CA ASN A 325 -17.59 -1.12 -5.41
C ASN A 325 -16.72 -0.31 -6.37
N LEU A 326 -15.69 0.37 -5.86
CA LEU A 326 -14.70 1.06 -6.70
C LEU A 326 -13.88 0.08 -7.54
N SER A 327 -13.45 -1.04 -6.97
CA SER A 327 -12.70 -2.07 -7.70
C SER A 327 -13.55 -2.68 -8.82
N ASP A 328 -14.84 -2.93 -8.57
CA ASP A 328 -15.77 -3.44 -9.58
C ASP A 328 -15.99 -2.43 -10.71
N LEU A 329 -16.04 -1.13 -10.40
CA LEU A 329 -16.11 -0.06 -11.40
C LEU A 329 -14.87 -0.04 -12.30
N PHE A 330 -13.67 -0.02 -11.71
CA PHE A 330 -12.42 -0.06 -12.47
C PHE A 330 -12.24 -1.38 -13.24
N LEU A 331 -12.78 -2.49 -12.74
CA LEU A 331 -12.79 -3.74 -13.46
C LEU A 331 -13.72 -3.70 -14.68
N ALA A 332 -14.91 -3.09 -14.58
CA ALA A 332 -15.84 -2.91 -15.71
C ALA A 332 -15.19 -2.09 -16.84
N PHE A 333 -14.55 -1.00 -16.45
CA PHE A 333 -13.68 -0.14 -17.24
C PHE A 333 -12.57 -0.91 -17.98
N VAL A 334 -11.76 -1.70 -17.26
CA VAL A 334 -10.66 -2.48 -17.86
C VAL A 334 -11.18 -3.60 -18.76
N LYS A 335 -12.34 -4.20 -18.46
CA LYS A 335 -12.93 -5.24 -19.31
C LYS A 335 -13.34 -4.70 -20.68
N ASN A 336 -13.68 -3.42 -20.78
CA ASN A 336 -13.98 -2.76 -22.04
C ASN A 336 -12.69 -2.54 -22.87
N GLY A 337 -12.57 -3.22 -24.01
CA GLY A 337 -11.36 -3.23 -24.84
C GLY A 337 -10.99 -1.85 -25.40
N ASP A 338 -11.99 -1.06 -25.79
CA ASP A 338 -11.80 0.26 -26.40
C ASP A 338 -11.27 1.29 -25.38
N VAL A 339 -11.59 1.10 -24.10
CA VAL A 339 -11.33 2.09 -23.04
C VAL A 339 -10.17 1.69 -22.13
N ARG A 340 -9.81 0.41 -22.12
CA ARG A 340 -8.71 -0.14 -21.30
C ARG A 340 -7.44 0.70 -21.44
N ASN A 341 -7.08 1.07 -22.66
CA ASN A 341 -5.87 1.84 -22.95
C ASN A 341 -5.91 3.23 -22.28
N ASP A 342 -7.04 3.95 -22.39
CA ASP A 342 -7.19 5.28 -21.82
C ASP A 342 -7.17 5.26 -20.28
N ILE A 343 -7.70 4.20 -19.68
CA ILE A 343 -7.71 4.05 -18.22
C ILE A 343 -6.32 3.71 -17.69
N LEU A 344 -5.61 2.81 -18.36
CA LEU A 344 -4.21 2.54 -18.01
C LEU A 344 -3.36 3.80 -18.16
N LYS A 345 -3.59 4.59 -19.22
CA LYS A 345 -2.96 5.90 -19.41
C LYS A 345 -3.27 6.85 -18.27
N TRP A 346 -4.55 6.99 -17.90
CA TRP A 346 -4.96 7.85 -16.79
C TRP A 346 -4.33 7.44 -15.46
N ILE A 347 -4.29 6.13 -15.15
CA ILE A 347 -3.63 5.60 -13.95
C ILE A 347 -2.12 5.88 -14.01
N GLY A 348 -1.48 5.62 -15.16
CA GLY A 348 -0.06 5.83 -15.37
C GLY A 348 0.33 7.30 -15.17
N ASP A 349 -0.36 8.23 -15.84
CA ASP A 349 -0.12 9.67 -15.70
C ASP A 349 -0.39 10.13 -14.25
N CYS A 350 -1.46 9.64 -13.60
CA CYS A 350 -1.77 9.93 -12.20
C CYS A 350 -0.64 9.51 -11.24
N LEU A 351 -0.09 8.32 -11.42
CA LEU A 351 0.99 7.80 -10.58
C LEU A 351 2.30 8.55 -10.82
N VAL A 352 2.61 8.92 -12.05
CA VAL A 352 3.80 9.71 -12.41
C VAL A 352 3.75 11.10 -11.75
N GLU A 353 2.63 11.81 -11.88
CA GLU A 353 2.46 13.15 -11.29
C GLU A 353 2.48 13.14 -9.75
N ASN A 354 2.02 12.04 -9.13
CA ASN A 354 2.00 11.90 -7.67
C ASN A 354 3.22 11.16 -7.10
N ARG A 355 4.18 10.77 -7.94
CA ARG A 355 5.40 10.06 -7.53
C ARG A 355 6.23 10.82 -6.49
N GLY A 356 6.24 12.15 -6.60
CA GLY A 356 6.97 13.03 -5.68
C GLY A 356 6.50 12.95 -4.23
N LYS A 357 5.29 12.44 -3.98
CA LYS A 357 4.67 12.37 -2.65
C LYS A 357 5.40 11.43 -1.67
N ASN A 358 6.17 10.47 -2.18
CA ASN A 358 6.99 9.58 -1.35
C ASN A 358 8.36 10.18 -0.98
N LYS A 359 8.71 11.36 -1.51
CA LYS A 359 9.98 12.03 -1.20
C LYS A 359 9.85 12.87 0.07
N GLU A 360 10.90 12.94 0.87
CA GLU A 360 10.90 13.66 2.16
C GLU A 360 10.48 15.13 2.04
N TRP A 361 10.88 15.79 0.94
CA TRP A 361 10.57 17.21 0.72
C TRP A 361 9.08 17.52 0.57
N SER A 362 8.28 16.54 0.15
CA SER A 362 6.82 16.71 0.05
C SER A 362 6.18 17.07 1.41
N SER A 363 6.85 16.74 2.52
CA SER A 363 6.40 16.98 3.89
C SER A 363 7.04 18.20 4.57
N HIS A 364 8.00 18.88 3.94
CA HIS A 364 8.69 20.04 4.54
C HIS A 364 7.81 21.29 4.63
N SER A 365 6.82 21.44 3.73
CA SER A 365 5.89 22.57 3.75
C SER A 365 4.46 22.11 3.50
N LEU A 366 3.51 22.76 4.16
CA LEU A 366 2.09 22.57 3.86
C LEU A 366 1.80 22.90 2.39
N LEU A 367 2.44 23.92 1.82
CA LEU A 367 2.25 24.34 0.43
C LEU A 367 2.65 23.25 -0.57
N THR A 368 3.75 22.53 -0.31
CA THR A 368 4.18 21.41 -1.16
C THR A 368 3.28 20.19 -1.03
N ALA A 369 2.67 19.98 0.15
CA ALA A 369 1.72 18.90 0.35
C ALA A 369 0.41 19.10 -0.43
N TYR A 370 0.03 20.35 -0.74
CA TYR A 370 -1.15 20.68 -1.56
C TYR A 370 -0.97 20.41 -3.06
N VAL A 371 0.24 20.07 -3.53
CA VAL A 371 0.50 19.77 -4.94
C VAL A 371 0.04 18.36 -5.32
N PHE A 372 -0.04 17.46 -4.34
CA PHE A 372 -0.37 16.05 -4.53
C PHE A 372 -1.81 15.74 -4.10
N VAL A 373 -2.36 14.63 -4.61
CA VAL A 373 -3.63 14.08 -4.15
C VAL A 373 -3.56 13.66 -2.68
N SER A 374 -4.71 13.51 -2.02
CA SER A 374 -4.87 13.03 -0.65
C SER A 374 -4.35 11.60 -0.43
N ASP A 375 -4.13 11.22 0.84
CA ASP A 375 -3.72 9.84 1.18
C ASP A 375 -4.82 8.83 0.92
N GLY A 376 -6.07 9.21 1.18
CA GLY A 376 -7.24 8.41 0.88
C GLY A 376 -7.33 8.05 -0.60
N PHE A 377 -7.11 9.02 -1.48
CA PHE A 377 -7.07 8.80 -2.93
C PHE A 377 -6.08 7.69 -3.32
N LEU A 378 -4.81 7.81 -2.92
CA LEU A 378 -3.79 6.85 -3.36
C LEU A 378 -3.97 5.48 -2.72
N LEU A 379 -4.50 5.42 -1.49
CA LEU A 379 -4.82 4.15 -0.85
C LEU A 379 -5.95 3.42 -1.59
N ASN A 380 -7.01 4.13 -1.97
CA ASN A 380 -8.11 3.57 -2.72
C ASN A 380 -7.64 3.10 -4.11
N LEU A 381 -6.82 3.90 -4.80
CA LEU A 381 -6.20 3.50 -6.07
C LEU A 381 -5.29 2.27 -5.91
N ASN A 382 -4.53 2.20 -4.82
CA ASN A 382 -3.67 1.06 -4.52
C ASN A 382 -4.47 -0.23 -4.35
N LEU A 383 -5.55 -0.20 -3.58
CA LEU A 383 -6.43 -1.35 -3.39
C LEU A 383 -7.05 -1.84 -4.69
N ILE A 384 -7.46 -0.92 -5.57
CA ILE A 384 -7.96 -1.27 -6.91
C ILE A 384 -6.88 -2.00 -7.72
N LEU A 385 -5.66 -1.45 -7.77
CA LEU A 385 -4.54 -2.05 -8.50
C LEU A 385 -4.15 -3.42 -7.91
N LEU A 386 -4.14 -3.55 -6.58
CA LEU A 386 -3.89 -4.81 -5.89
C LEU A 386 -4.97 -5.86 -6.22
N ASN A 387 -6.25 -5.47 -6.29
CA ASN A 387 -7.33 -6.35 -6.73
C ASN A 387 -7.17 -6.80 -8.19
N LEU A 388 -6.75 -5.89 -9.08
CA LEU A 388 -6.42 -6.23 -10.47
C LEU A 388 -5.19 -7.15 -10.57
N ALA A 389 -4.24 -7.03 -9.64
CA ALA A 389 -3.04 -7.87 -9.58
C ALA A 389 -3.29 -9.27 -9.02
N ARG A 390 -4.23 -9.40 -8.08
CA ARG A 390 -4.56 -10.63 -7.35
C ARG A 390 -4.63 -11.90 -8.22
N PRO A 391 -5.23 -11.91 -9.43
CA PRO A 391 -5.37 -13.12 -10.25
C PRO A 391 -4.05 -13.76 -10.73
N PHE A 392 -2.92 -13.04 -10.66
CA PHE A 392 -1.60 -13.55 -11.02
C PHE A 392 -0.60 -13.56 -9.86
N CYS A 393 -1.00 -13.09 -8.67
CA CYS A 393 -0.18 -13.02 -7.47
C CYS A 393 -0.21 -14.31 -6.65
N GLU A 394 0.09 -15.43 -7.30
CA GLU A 394 0.31 -16.73 -6.65
C GLU A 394 1.79 -17.11 -6.79
N PRO A 395 2.50 -17.42 -5.68
CA PRO A 395 3.88 -17.90 -5.73
C PRO A 395 4.04 -19.06 -6.72
N TYR A 396 5.14 -19.04 -7.46
CA TYR A 396 5.46 -20.07 -8.46
C TYR A 396 4.48 -20.21 -9.65
N SER A 397 3.50 -19.32 -9.77
CA SER A 397 2.57 -19.32 -10.91
C SER A 397 3.27 -19.03 -12.23
N SER A 398 2.91 -19.77 -13.28
CA SER A 398 3.39 -19.49 -14.65
C SER A 398 2.94 -18.12 -15.17
N LYS A 399 1.91 -17.51 -14.56
CA LYS A 399 1.49 -16.15 -14.91
C LYS A 399 2.55 -15.09 -14.58
N LEU A 400 3.39 -15.32 -13.58
CA LEU A 400 4.48 -14.41 -13.21
C LEU A 400 5.57 -14.33 -14.28
N LEU A 401 5.75 -15.39 -15.08
CA LEU A 401 6.66 -15.39 -16.24
C LEU A 401 6.21 -14.43 -17.35
N LYS A 402 4.95 -13.99 -17.32
CA LYS A 402 4.43 -13.00 -18.28
C LYS A 402 4.86 -11.57 -17.95
N ILE A 403 5.40 -11.31 -16.75
CA ILE A 403 5.90 -10.00 -16.37
C ILE A 403 7.20 -9.76 -17.12
N ASN A 404 7.24 -8.73 -17.95
CA ASN A 404 8.42 -8.40 -18.75
C ASN A 404 9.24 -7.25 -18.10
N PRO A 405 10.46 -7.51 -17.59
CA PRO A 405 11.35 -6.48 -17.01
C PRO A 405 11.68 -5.32 -17.96
N ILE A 406 11.69 -5.57 -19.29
CA ILE A 406 12.02 -4.57 -20.31
C ILE A 406 11.03 -3.38 -20.29
N TYR A 407 9.83 -3.58 -19.73
CA TYR A 407 8.84 -2.51 -19.56
C TYR A 407 9.42 -1.25 -18.88
N VAL A 408 10.33 -1.43 -17.91
CA VAL A 408 10.90 -0.34 -17.12
C VAL A 408 11.75 0.61 -17.96
N ILE A 409 12.51 0.07 -18.91
CA ILE A 409 13.42 0.84 -19.76
C ILE A 409 12.76 1.28 -21.09
N SER A 410 11.62 0.70 -21.42
CA SER A 410 10.92 1.00 -22.67
C SER A 410 10.32 2.41 -22.63
N GLN A 411 10.57 3.16 -23.70
CA GLN A 411 9.98 4.49 -23.94
C GLN A 411 8.90 4.45 -25.03
N ASN A 412 8.31 3.27 -25.26
CA ASN A 412 7.31 3.09 -26.29
C ASN A 412 6.01 3.85 -25.96
N GLU A 413 5.27 4.30 -26.98
CA GLU A 413 3.98 5.00 -26.76
C GLU A 413 2.94 4.10 -26.06
N ASN A 414 3.08 2.79 -26.21
CA ASN A 414 2.24 1.78 -25.55
C ASN A 414 2.58 1.56 -24.07
N VAL A 415 3.57 2.26 -23.51
CA VAL A 415 3.91 2.22 -22.07
C VAL A 415 3.15 3.33 -21.35
N HIS A 416 2.13 2.95 -20.59
CA HIS A 416 1.31 3.90 -19.83
C HIS A 416 2.03 4.45 -18.60
N LEU A 417 2.79 3.61 -17.88
CA LEU A 417 3.55 4.06 -16.71
C LEU A 417 4.95 4.53 -17.12
N LYS A 418 5.06 5.83 -17.36
CA LYS A 418 6.30 6.47 -17.84
C LYS A 418 7.32 6.63 -16.71
N ASP A 419 8.53 7.02 -17.09
CA ASP A 419 9.60 7.44 -16.18
C ASP A 419 10.16 6.39 -15.21
N LEU A 420 9.78 5.11 -15.32
CA LEU A 420 10.36 4.03 -14.52
C LEU A 420 11.88 3.87 -14.74
N TYR A 421 12.37 4.17 -15.95
CA TYR A 421 13.80 4.17 -16.24
C TYR A 421 14.58 5.20 -15.41
N LYS A 422 13.93 6.21 -14.82
CA LYS A 422 14.61 7.19 -13.95
C LYS A 422 14.91 6.64 -12.56
N ASP A 423 14.28 5.55 -12.16
CA ASP A 423 14.54 4.94 -10.85
C ASP A 423 15.87 4.21 -10.83
N THR A 424 16.47 4.22 -9.65
CA THR A 424 17.65 3.42 -9.36
C THR A 424 17.33 1.94 -9.54
N PRO A 425 18.03 1.22 -10.42
CA PRO A 425 17.87 -0.21 -10.59
C PRO A 425 18.63 -1.01 -9.52
N ILE A 426 18.20 -2.25 -9.28
CA ILE A 426 18.80 -3.19 -8.30
C ILE A 426 20.29 -3.46 -8.59
N ILE A 427 20.65 -3.56 -9.86
CA ILE A 427 22.05 -3.63 -10.34
C ILE A 427 22.29 -2.58 -11.43
N VAL A 428 23.56 -2.27 -11.69
CA VAL A 428 23.97 -1.28 -12.69
C VAL A 428 23.47 -1.66 -14.08
N ARG A 429 23.03 -0.67 -14.85
CA ARG A 429 22.71 -0.85 -16.27
C ARG A 429 23.99 -0.75 -17.09
N ASP A 430 24.15 -1.68 -18.02
CA ASP A 430 25.18 -1.55 -19.06
C ASP A 430 24.77 -0.42 -20.01
N GLU A 431 25.50 0.70 -19.98
CA GLU A 431 25.17 1.91 -20.77
C GLU A 431 25.13 1.63 -22.27
N GLU A 432 25.95 0.69 -22.76
CA GLU A 432 26.11 0.35 -24.19
C GLU A 432 24.86 -0.27 -24.84
N ASN A 433 23.93 -0.86 -24.07
CA ASN A 433 22.76 -1.56 -24.60
C ASN A 433 21.41 -0.89 -24.30
N THR A 434 21.39 0.24 -23.60
CA THR A 434 20.16 1.03 -23.39
C THR A 434 19.59 1.64 -24.67
N SER A 435 20.36 1.62 -25.76
CA SER A 435 20.00 2.11 -27.09
C SER A 435 19.29 1.11 -28.01
N GLU A 436 19.01 -0.13 -27.58
CA GLU A 436 18.07 -0.97 -28.31
C GLU A 436 16.65 -0.41 -28.14
N LYS A 437 16.30 0.48 -29.07
CA LYS A 437 14.97 1.05 -29.29
C LYS A 437 13.96 -0.08 -29.56
N ASN A 438 13.48 -0.72 -28.50
CA ASN A 438 12.40 -1.69 -28.51
C ASN A 438 11.03 -1.01 -28.67
N ASN A 439 10.93 -0.10 -29.64
CA ASN A 439 9.70 0.65 -29.95
C ASN A 439 8.61 -0.23 -30.57
N THR A 440 8.87 -1.53 -30.79
CA THR A 440 7.92 -2.48 -31.40
C THR A 440 7.29 -3.46 -30.40
N ILE A 441 7.77 -3.50 -29.15
CA ILE A 441 7.24 -4.46 -28.16
C ILE A 441 5.93 -3.91 -27.58
N THR A 442 4.87 -4.71 -27.68
CA THR A 442 3.61 -4.49 -26.96
C THR A 442 3.66 -5.21 -25.62
N PHE A 443 3.33 -4.50 -24.55
CA PHE A 443 3.32 -5.06 -23.21
C PHE A 443 1.93 -5.56 -22.85
N ASN A 444 1.89 -6.63 -22.05
CA ASN A 444 0.63 -7.20 -21.60
C ASN A 444 0.12 -6.48 -20.34
N PHE A 445 -1.19 -6.59 -20.10
CA PHE A 445 -1.86 -6.03 -18.93
C PHE A 445 -1.23 -6.45 -17.59
N ILE A 446 -0.74 -7.69 -17.49
CA ILE A 446 -0.13 -8.21 -16.25
C ILE A 446 1.13 -7.41 -15.88
N THR A 447 1.98 -7.12 -16.88
CA THR A 447 3.22 -6.37 -16.68
C THR A 447 2.91 -4.95 -16.19
N GLU A 448 1.95 -4.27 -16.83
CA GLU A 448 1.56 -2.91 -16.44
C GLU A 448 1.00 -2.86 -15.02
N ILE A 449 0.03 -3.72 -14.71
CA ILE A 449 -0.58 -3.75 -13.38
C ILE A 449 0.43 -4.13 -12.31
N PHE A 450 1.38 -5.02 -12.58
CA PHE A 450 2.43 -5.37 -11.63
C PHE A 450 3.26 -4.14 -11.22
N PHE A 451 3.79 -3.39 -12.18
CA PHE A 451 4.61 -2.20 -11.88
C PHE A 451 3.76 -1.05 -11.31
N MET A 452 2.54 -0.83 -11.83
CA MET A 452 1.61 0.18 -11.29
C MET A 452 1.23 -0.14 -9.84
N SER A 453 0.99 -1.39 -9.48
CA SER A 453 0.64 -1.80 -8.11
C SER A 453 1.78 -1.52 -7.13
N HIS A 454 3.02 -1.85 -7.51
CA HIS A 454 4.19 -1.55 -6.69
C HIS A 454 4.42 -0.04 -6.53
N LEU A 455 4.35 0.72 -7.63
CA LEU A 455 4.54 2.18 -7.55
C LEU A 455 3.43 2.84 -6.72
N SER A 456 2.20 2.39 -6.91
CA SER A 456 1.06 2.86 -6.11
C SER A 456 1.24 2.54 -4.64
N TYR A 457 1.76 1.37 -4.27
CA TYR A 457 2.05 1.01 -2.88
C TYR A 457 3.09 1.96 -2.27
N SER A 458 4.18 2.24 -3.01
CA SER A 458 5.22 3.17 -2.55
C SER A 458 4.65 4.58 -2.30
N CYS A 459 3.75 5.06 -3.17
CA CYS A 459 3.15 6.38 -3.04
C CYS A 459 2.04 6.47 -1.98
N SER A 460 1.49 5.34 -1.54
CA SER A 460 0.37 5.25 -0.58
C SER A 460 0.81 4.65 0.76
N VAL A 461 0.85 3.32 0.85
CA VAL A 461 1.07 2.55 2.08
C VAL A 461 2.44 2.81 2.67
N GLN A 462 3.51 2.70 1.88
CA GLN A 462 4.88 2.93 2.34
C GLN A 462 5.05 4.35 2.91
N ARG A 463 4.46 5.35 2.25
CA ARG A 463 4.44 6.74 2.71
C ARG A 463 3.71 6.87 4.05
N LEU A 464 2.56 6.21 4.21
CA LEU A 464 1.79 6.19 5.46
C LEU A 464 2.54 5.47 6.58
N HIS A 465 3.32 4.41 6.29
CA HIS A 465 4.21 3.79 7.26
C HIS A 465 5.24 4.78 7.79
N ARG A 466 5.95 5.50 6.90
CA ARG A 466 6.92 6.54 7.31
C ARG A 466 6.25 7.64 8.14
N LYS A 467 5.06 8.09 7.74
CA LYS A 467 4.28 9.08 8.49
C LYS A 467 3.90 8.58 9.89
N LEU A 468 3.47 7.31 10.00
CA LEU A 468 3.15 6.68 11.28
C LEU A 468 4.37 6.62 12.21
N LEU A 469 5.53 6.23 11.67
CA LEU A 469 6.79 6.18 12.42
C LEU A 469 7.22 7.56 12.92
N LYS A 470 7.16 8.58 12.05
CA LYS A 470 7.47 9.97 12.42
C LYS A 470 6.55 10.49 13.51
N ILE A 471 5.24 10.26 13.40
CA ILE A 471 4.27 10.65 14.45
C ILE A 471 4.58 9.92 15.76
N ASN A 472 4.99 8.65 15.72
CA ASN A 472 5.36 7.91 16.92
C ASN A 472 6.62 8.47 17.62
N GLU A 473 7.60 8.94 16.84
CA GLU A 473 8.79 9.61 17.37
C GLU A 473 8.44 10.97 17.98
N GLU A 474 7.66 11.79 17.26
CA GLU A 474 7.17 13.08 17.74
C GLU A 474 6.33 12.93 19.01
N LEU A 475 5.44 11.93 19.08
CA LEU A 475 4.65 11.62 20.27
C LEU A 475 5.53 11.27 21.47
N SER A 476 6.60 10.49 21.26
CA SER A 476 7.54 10.16 22.33
C SER A 476 8.22 11.43 22.87
N GLN A 477 8.62 12.35 21.99
CA GLN A 477 9.22 13.63 22.39
C GLN A 477 8.23 14.52 23.14
N VAL A 478 6.99 14.64 22.64
CA VAL A 478 5.92 15.40 23.29
C VAL A 478 5.57 14.80 24.66
N GLN A 479 5.54 13.47 24.78
CA GLN A 479 5.30 12.78 26.05
C GLN A 479 6.41 13.09 27.08
N HIS A 480 7.68 13.09 26.66
CA HIS A 480 8.79 13.48 27.53
C HIS A 480 8.68 14.95 27.96
N ALA A 481 8.43 15.86 27.00
CA ALA A 481 8.25 17.29 27.29
C ALA A 481 7.07 17.56 28.23
N TYR A 482 5.95 16.86 28.04
CA TYR A 482 4.78 16.93 28.90
C TYR A 482 5.10 16.49 30.33
N ASN A 483 5.79 15.36 30.50
CA ASN A 483 6.18 14.86 31.81
C ASN A 483 7.13 15.82 32.54
N ASP A 484 8.07 16.43 31.83
CA ASP A 484 9.02 17.40 32.40
C ASP A 484 8.33 18.72 32.78
N ALA A 485 7.48 19.25 31.90
CA ALA A 485 6.72 20.48 32.16
C ALA A 485 5.75 20.29 33.34
N THR A 486 5.10 19.14 33.43
CA THR A 486 4.20 18.80 34.55
C THR A 486 4.94 18.77 35.88
N ARG A 487 6.20 18.29 35.90
CA ARG A 487 7.05 18.24 37.10
C ARG A 487 7.51 19.63 37.55
N LEU A 488 7.78 20.54 36.60
CA LEU A 488 8.33 21.87 36.89
C LEU A 488 7.25 22.91 37.21
N ASN A 489 6.16 22.95 36.44
CA ASN A 489 5.20 24.05 36.48
C ASN A 489 3.80 23.63 37.01
N GLY A 490 3.56 22.33 37.22
CA GLY A 490 2.28 21.80 37.64
C GLY A 490 1.26 21.66 36.50
N VAL A 491 0.18 20.91 36.75
CA VAL A 491 -0.80 20.46 35.73
C VAL A 491 -1.61 21.61 35.10
N ASN A 492 -1.75 22.75 35.78
CA ASN A 492 -2.63 23.85 35.36
C ASN A 492 -1.92 24.93 34.51
N ASP A 493 -0.65 24.73 34.12
CA ASP A 493 0.08 25.65 33.24
C ASP A 493 -0.48 25.58 31.80
N GLU A 494 -0.67 26.73 31.14
CA GLU A 494 -1.10 26.80 29.74
C GLU A 494 -0.21 25.98 28.79
N ASN A 495 1.10 25.90 29.07
CA ASN A 495 2.03 25.10 28.28
C ASN A 495 1.78 23.59 28.45
N VAL A 496 1.40 23.15 29.65
CA VAL A 496 1.05 21.75 29.91
C VAL A 496 -0.25 21.38 29.17
N GLN A 497 -1.24 22.27 29.17
CA GLN A 497 -2.47 22.09 28.38
C GLN A 497 -2.19 22.05 26.87
N ARG A 498 -1.32 22.92 26.34
CA ARG A 498 -0.94 22.89 24.92
C ARG A 498 -0.22 21.59 24.54
N LEU A 499 0.66 21.08 25.42
CA LEU A 499 1.34 19.80 25.21
C LEU A 499 0.37 18.62 25.29
N GLU A 500 -0.64 18.69 26.17
CA GLU A 500 -1.72 17.72 26.25
C GLU A 500 -2.56 17.69 24.96
N ASP A 501 -3.00 18.85 24.46
CA ASP A 501 -3.73 18.96 23.19
C ASP A 501 -2.91 18.45 22.00
N ALA A 502 -1.61 18.75 21.97
CA ALA A 502 -0.71 18.26 20.93
C ALA A 502 -0.57 16.72 20.98
N MET A 503 -0.49 16.16 22.19
CA MET A 503 -0.44 14.73 22.40
C MET A 503 -1.75 14.04 22.01
N GLU A 504 -2.92 14.59 22.35
CA GLU A 504 -4.21 14.04 21.91
C GLU A 504 -4.32 14.04 20.38
N LYS A 505 -4.02 15.15 19.72
CA LYS A 505 -4.03 15.24 18.25
C LYS A 505 -3.07 14.25 17.61
N GLY A 506 -1.86 14.11 18.17
CA GLY A 506 -0.87 13.15 17.71
C GLY A 506 -1.33 11.70 17.86
N LEU A 507 -1.93 11.35 19.00
CA LEU A 507 -2.47 10.01 19.27
C LEU A 507 -3.65 9.69 18.35
N THR A 508 -4.56 10.64 18.12
CA THR A 508 -5.68 10.46 17.19
C THR A 508 -5.15 10.22 15.78
N ALA A 509 -4.16 10.99 15.32
CA ALA A 509 -3.54 10.77 14.00
C ALA A 509 -2.85 9.39 13.93
N PHE A 510 -2.11 9.01 14.98
CA PHE A 510 -1.43 7.73 15.07
C PHE A 510 -2.40 6.55 14.99
N LEU A 511 -3.47 6.55 15.80
CA LEU A 511 -4.46 5.47 15.81
C LEU A 511 -5.23 5.37 14.49
N ASN A 512 -5.64 6.50 13.91
CA ASN A 512 -6.31 6.49 12.60
C ASN A 512 -5.44 5.87 11.51
N ILE A 513 -4.19 6.34 11.37
CA ILE A 513 -3.28 5.80 10.36
C ILE A 513 -2.98 4.33 10.63
N LYS A 514 -2.70 3.96 11.90
CA LYS A 514 -2.47 2.57 12.31
C LYS A 514 -3.65 1.68 11.95
N THR A 515 -4.88 2.11 12.20
CA THR A 515 -6.09 1.33 11.91
C THR A 515 -6.29 1.12 10.41
N VAL A 516 -6.06 2.16 9.60
CA VAL A 516 -6.18 2.07 8.13
C VAL A 516 -5.15 1.11 7.55
N LEU A 517 -3.91 1.19 8.02
CA LEU A 517 -2.83 0.30 7.58
C LEU A 517 -3.02 -1.15 8.06
N ASN A 518 -3.81 -1.37 9.11
CA ASN A 518 -4.16 -2.68 9.64
C ASN A 518 -5.47 -3.24 9.09
N GLU A 519 -6.04 -2.65 8.04
CA GLU A 519 -7.22 -3.23 7.39
C GLU A 519 -6.84 -4.60 6.78
N PRO A 520 -7.59 -5.68 7.10
CA PRO A 520 -7.21 -7.04 6.68
C PRO A 520 -7.09 -7.25 5.16
N CYS A 521 -8.01 -6.69 4.35
CA CYS A 521 -7.99 -6.86 2.90
C CYS A 521 -6.76 -6.22 2.26
N LEU A 522 -6.38 -5.01 2.70
CA LEU A 522 -5.14 -4.35 2.28
C LEU A 522 -3.92 -5.23 2.55
N LEU A 523 -3.81 -5.79 3.75
CA LEU A 523 -2.67 -6.63 4.13
C LEU A 523 -2.66 -7.96 3.36
N GLU A 524 -3.81 -8.61 3.21
CA GLU A 524 -3.94 -9.86 2.43
C GLU A 524 -3.53 -9.67 0.96
N LEU A 525 -4.01 -8.60 0.32
CA LEU A 525 -3.68 -8.30 -1.07
C LEU A 525 -2.22 -7.86 -1.24
N SER A 526 -1.69 -7.07 -0.30
CA SER A 526 -0.27 -6.69 -0.28
C SER A 526 0.62 -7.91 -0.12
N ASN A 527 0.28 -8.82 0.79
CA ASN A 527 1.01 -10.08 0.97
C ASN A 527 1.01 -10.93 -0.32
N ALA A 528 -0.12 -10.99 -1.03
CA ALA A 528 -0.20 -11.71 -2.30
C ALA A 528 0.78 -11.13 -3.32
N LEU A 529 0.79 -9.81 -3.51
CA LEU A 529 1.70 -9.14 -4.43
C LEU A 529 3.16 -9.39 -4.03
N PHE A 530 3.50 -9.24 -2.75
CA PHE A 530 4.88 -9.35 -2.28
C PHE A 530 5.40 -10.77 -2.28
N THR A 531 4.62 -11.77 -1.87
CA THR A 531 5.03 -13.19 -1.97
C THR A 531 5.28 -13.60 -3.42
N ALA A 532 4.42 -13.19 -4.35
CA ALA A 532 4.61 -13.41 -5.77
C ALA A 532 5.85 -12.67 -6.31
N SER A 533 6.08 -11.44 -5.86
CA SER A 533 7.27 -10.65 -6.23
C SER A 533 8.55 -11.29 -5.69
N CYS A 534 8.53 -11.84 -4.48
CA CYS A 534 9.65 -12.60 -3.92
C CYS A 534 9.99 -13.79 -4.83
N SER A 535 9.03 -14.63 -5.17
CA SER A 535 9.26 -15.78 -6.07
C SER A 535 9.77 -15.34 -7.44
N TRP A 536 9.24 -14.25 -8.00
CA TRP A 536 9.65 -13.72 -9.29
C TRP A 536 11.08 -13.14 -9.28
N LEU A 537 11.44 -12.34 -8.28
CA LEU A 537 12.78 -11.78 -8.13
C LEU A 537 13.84 -12.86 -7.87
N VAL A 538 13.51 -13.81 -7.01
CA VAL A 538 14.35 -14.99 -6.73
C VAL A 538 14.55 -15.82 -8.01
N HIS A 539 13.49 -15.98 -8.81
CA HIS A 539 13.60 -16.64 -10.11
C HIS A 539 14.54 -15.90 -11.06
N LEU A 540 14.34 -14.59 -11.25
CA LEU A 540 15.21 -13.77 -12.09
C LEU A 540 16.67 -13.84 -11.64
N ALA A 541 16.94 -13.84 -10.34
CA ALA A 541 18.27 -14.02 -9.80
C ALA A 541 18.83 -15.43 -10.09
N SER A 542 18.02 -16.48 -10.05
CA SER A 542 18.51 -17.85 -10.31
C SER A 542 18.87 -18.13 -11.78
N LEU A 543 18.23 -17.42 -12.73
CA LEU A 543 18.45 -17.61 -14.16
C LEU A 543 19.90 -17.28 -14.56
N SER A 544 20.48 -18.13 -15.41
CA SER A 544 21.71 -17.78 -16.13
C SER A 544 21.37 -17.00 -17.39
N ASP A 545 22.26 -16.10 -17.82
CA ASP A 545 22.14 -15.29 -19.05
C ASP A 545 21.89 -16.12 -20.34
N GLN A 546 22.03 -17.46 -20.30
CA GLN A 546 21.91 -18.36 -21.44
C GLN A 546 20.55 -19.09 -21.54
N ILE A 547 19.67 -18.97 -20.54
CA ILE A 547 18.39 -19.70 -20.52
C ILE A 547 17.26 -18.74 -20.87
N GLU A 548 16.79 -18.81 -22.12
CA GLU A 548 15.71 -17.95 -22.63
C GLU A 548 14.30 -18.50 -22.40
N ASN A 549 14.14 -19.82 -22.20
CA ASN A 549 12.83 -20.47 -22.12
C ASN A 549 12.67 -21.29 -20.84
N VAL A 550 11.99 -20.71 -19.84
CA VAL A 550 11.57 -21.43 -18.65
C VAL A 550 10.05 -21.51 -18.61
N GLU A 551 9.51 -22.73 -18.48
CA GLU A 551 8.06 -22.98 -18.46
C GLU A 551 7.45 -22.81 -17.05
N THR A 552 8.26 -22.94 -15.99
CA THR A 552 7.80 -22.89 -14.59
C THR A 552 8.82 -22.20 -13.67
N ILE A 553 8.32 -21.42 -12.72
CA ILE A 553 9.17 -20.86 -11.66
C ILE A 553 9.52 -21.99 -10.69
N GLN A 554 10.82 -22.31 -10.60
CA GLN A 554 11.30 -23.38 -9.72
C GLN A 554 11.78 -22.82 -8.38
N MET A 555 11.59 -23.61 -7.31
CA MET A 555 12.18 -23.35 -6.01
C MET A 555 13.71 -23.51 -6.08
N ILE A 556 14.45 -22.56 -5.50
CA ILE A 556 15.89 -22.69 -5.33
C ILE A 556 16.18 -23.81 -4.33
N LYS A 557 17.08 -24.71 -4.72
CA LYS A 557 17.49 -25.87 -3.91
C LYS A 557 18.86 -25.72 -3.26
N GLN A 558 19.67 -24.74 -3.68
CA GLN A 558 21.05 -24.59 -3.21
C GLN A 558 21.53 -23.15 -3.24
N LEU A 559 22.33 -22.76 -2.25
CA LEU A 559 23.11 -21.52 -2.20
C LEU A 559 24.61 -21.83 -1.98
N PRO A 560 25.54 -20.92 -2.34
CA PRO A 560 25.31 -19.69 -3.11
C PRO A 560 24.92 -19.97 -4.57
N LEU A 561 24.30 -19.00 -5.23
CA LEU A 561 24.00 -19.10 -6.65
C LEU A 561 25.28 -18.97 -7.47
N ILE A 562 25.67 -20.04 -8.17
CA ILE A 562 26.91 -20.10 -8.97
C ILE A 562 26.77 -19.34 -10.30
N SER A 563 25.54 -19.16 -10.79
CA SER A 563 25.29 -18.41 -12.04
C SER A 563 25.74 -16.96 -11.92
N LYS A 564 26.16 -16.35 -13.02
CA LYS A 564 26.30 -14.89 -13.08
C LYS A 564 24.93 -14.23 -12.90
N PRO A 565 24.85 -13.02 -12.31
CA PRO A 565 23.60 -12.27 -12.23
C PRO A 565 22.95 -12.09 -13.59
N ASN A 566 21.66 -12.43 -13.68
CA ASN A 566 20.87 -12.20 -14.88
C ASN A 566 20.79 -10.70 -15.18
N ARG A 567 21.09 -10.32 -16.42
CA ARG A 567 21.01 -8.94 -16.91
C ARG A 567 19.66 -8.27 -16.66
N GLN A 568 18.57 -9.04 -16.67
CA GLN A 568 17.22 -8.52 -16.42
C GLN A 568 17.06 -7.84 -15.06
N LEU A 569 17.90 -8.18 -14.06
CA LEU A 569 17.92 -7.49 -12.77
C LEU A 569 18.30 -6.01 -12.90
N SER A 570 19.04 -5.62 -13.95
CA SER A 570 19.45 -4.21 -14.19
C SER A 570 18.30 -3.31 -14.62
N TYR A 571 17.17 -3.92 -15.01
CA TYR A 571 15.95 -3.20 -15.36
C TYR A 571 15.04 -3.02 -14.15
N ILE A 572 15.20 -3.81 -13.08
CA ILE A 572 14.27 -3.81 -11.96
C ILE A 572 14.55 -2.63 -11.04
N PRO A 573 13.58 -1.75 -10.75
CA PRO A 573 13.74 -0.67 -9.80
C PRO A 573 13.89 -1.14 -8.36
N GLU A 574 14.70 -0.44 -7.59
CA GLU A 574 14.96 -0.70 -6.17
C GLU A 574 13.71 -0.60 -5.29
N PHE A 575 12.75 0.27 -5.64
CA PHE A 575 11.55 0.48 -4.81
C PHE A 575 10.69 -0.77 -4.63
N ILE A 576 10.79 -1.75 -5.54
CA ILE A 576 10.11 -3.05 -5.40
C ILE A 576 10.65 -3.81 -4.19
N MET A 577 11.98 -3.82 -4.02
CA MET A 577 12.63 -4.40 -2.83
C MET A 577 12.33 -3.58 -1.58
N GLU A 578 12.33 -2.25 -1.69
CA GLU A 578 11.95 -1.37 -0.57
C GLU A 578 10.55 -1.70 -0.06
N ASN A 579 9.56 -1.83 -0.94
CA ASN A 579 8.18 -2.14 -0.58
C ASN A 579 8.09 -3.47 0.20
N ILE A 580 8.79 -4.51 -0.25
CA ILE A 580 8.83 -5.80 0.42
C ILE A 580 9.44 -5.67 1.82
N THR A 581 10.58 -4.97 1.96
CA THR A 581 11.23 -4.79 3.27
C THR A 581 10.40 -3.94 4.22
N ASP A 582 9.73 -2.91 3.71
CA ASP A 582 8.87 -2.00 4.47
C ASP A 582 7.62 -2.74 5.00
N TYR A 583 7.01 -3.59 4.17
CA TYR A 583 5.90 -4.44 4.57
C TYR A 583 6.26 -5.40 5.71
N LEU A 584 7.39 -6.10 5.61
CA LEU A 584 7.85 -7.02 6.66
C LEU A 584 8.15 -6.30 7.98
N ARG A 585 8.79 -5.13 7.91
CA ARG A 585 9.06 -4.29 9.08
C ARG A 585 7.77 -3.80 9.73
N PHE A 586 6.79 -3.40 8.92
CA PHE A 586 5.48 -3.00 9.43
C PHE A 586 4.78 -4.13 10.16
N LEU A 587 4.70 -5.33 9.56
CA LEU A 587 4.07 -6.49 10.19
C LEU A 587 4.74 -6.85 11.51
N GLY A 588 6.08 -6.96 11.54
CA GLY A 588 6.81 -7.31 12.76
C GLY A 588 6.69 -6.26 13.89
N ARG A 589 6.35 -5.00 13.56
CA ARG A 589 6.17 -3.93 14.55
C ARG A 589 4.73 -3.71 14.97
N PHE A 590 3.77 -3.84 14.06
CA PHE A 590 2.39 -3.39 14.27
C PHE A 590 1.34 -4.51 14.10
N ASN A 591 1.67 -5.65 13.47
CA ASN A 591 0.73 -6.76 13.26
C ASN A 591 1.42 -8.14 13.29
N VAL A 592 1.94 -8.47 14.47
CA VAL A 592 2.66 -9.72 14.72
C VAL A 592 1.77 -10.95 14.51
N GLN A 593 0.48 -10.86 14.83
CA GLN A 593 -0.46 -11.97 14.66
C GLN A 593 -0.65 -12.34 13.18
N LEU A 594 -0.82 -11.35 12.30
CA LEU A 594 -0.90 -11.63 10.87
C LEU A 594 0.41 -12.25 10.38
N PHE A 595 1.55 -11.72 10.86
CA PHE A 595 2.88 -12.22 10.48
C PHE A 595 3.06 -13.71 10.79
N GLU A 596 2.61 -14.17 11.97
CA GLU A 596 2.62 -15.58 12.38
C GLU A 596 1.68 -16.46 11.53
N SER A 597 0.59 -15.89 11.03
CA SER A 597 -0.41 -16.61 10.24
C SER A 597 -0.08 -16.72 8.75
N LEU A 598 0.98 -16.06 8.28
CA LEU A 598 1.39 -16.11 6.89
C LEU A 598 1.83 -17.53 6.51
N SER A 599 1.18 -18.12 5.51
CA SER A 599 1.57 -19.43 4.96
C SER A 599 2.86 -19.38 4.12
N ASN A 600 3.15 -18.21 3.54
CA ASN A 600 4.17 -18.01 2.50
C ASN A 600 5.36 -17.19 3.04
N VAL A 601 5.78 -17.49 4.27
CA VAL A 601 6.91 -16.79 4.91
C VAL A 601 8.24 -17.22 4.28
N ASN A 602 8.30 -18.45 3.77
CA ASN A 602 9.49 -19.03 3.15
C ASN A 602 9.96 -18.24 1.92
N GLU A 603 9.04 -17.64 1.16
CA GLU A 603 9.34 -16.82 0.00
C GLU A 603 10.12 -15.57 0.39
N TYR A 604 9.75 -14.92 1.50
CA TYR A 604 10.48 -13.78 2.05
C TYR A 604 11.85 -14.18 2.59
N VAL A 605 11.93 -15.30 3.31
CA VAL A 605 13.20 -15.84 3.84
C VAL A 605 14.15 -16.18 2.69
N THR A 606 13.64 -16.81 1.63
CA THR A 606 14.43 -17.13 0.42
C THR A 606 14.93 -15.86 -0.27
N LEU A 607 14.08 -14.83 -0.41
CA LEU A 607 14.50 -13.54 -0.96
C LEU A 607 15.66 -12.94 -0.14
N VAL A 608 15.54 -12.91 1.20
CA VAL A 608 16.60 -12.39 2.08
C VAL A 608 17.89 -13.18 1.88
N LEU A 609 17.84 -14.52 1.88
CA LEU A 609 19.03 -15.37 1.72
C LEU A 609 19.72 -15.18 0.36
N VAL A 610 18.97 -14.90 -0.71
CA VAL A 610 19.51 -14.71 -2.06
C VAL A 610 20.14 -13.33 -2.24
N PHE A 611 19.52 -12.27 -1.72
CA PHE A 611 19.92 -10.89 -2.04
C PHE A 611 20.74 -10.18 -0.94
N MET A 612 20.56 -10.54 0.34
CA MET A 612 21.17 -9.79 1.45
C MET A 612 22.71 -9.84 1.42
N GLY A 613 23.29 -11.01 1.15
CA GLY A 613 24.74 -11.21 1.14
C GLY A 613 25.43 -10.98 -0.20
N ASP A 614 24.67 -10.86 -1.30
CA ASP A 614 25.23 -10.85 -2.66
C ASP A 614 25.17 -9.45 -3.30
N ALA A 615 26.29 -8.72 -3.21
CA ALA A 615 26.42 -7.39 -3.80
C ALA A 615 26.37 -7.39 -5.34
N SER A 616 26.55 -8.54 -5.99
CA SER A 616 26.44 -8.67 -7.45
C SER A 616 24.98 -8.73 -7.92
N ARG A 617 24.06 -9.09 -7.02
CA ARG A 617 22.62 -9.24 -7.30
C ARG A 617 21.77 -8.14 -6.71
N LEU A 618 22.26 -7.46 -5.67
CA LEU A 618 21.68 -6.24 -5.11
C LEU A 618 22.81 -5.30 -4.71
N ARG A 619 23.09 -4.29 -5.53
CA ARG A 619 24.25 -3.42 -5.33
C ARG A 619 24.10 -2.55 -4.08
N ASN A 620 22.92 -1.97 -3.87
CA ASN A 620 22.68 -0.96 -2.84
C ASN A 620 22.87 -1.54 -1.42
N PRO A 621 23.88 -1.06 -0.66
CA PRO A 621 24.16 -1.55 0.69
C PRO A 621 23.07 -1.20 1.71
N HIS A 622 22.39 -0.06 1.53
CA HIS A 622 21.29 0.35 2.41
C HIS A 622 20.11 -0.62 2.30
N LEU A 623 19.80 -1.10 1.08
CA LEU A 623 18.74 -2.10 0.87
C LEU A 623 19.13 -3.48 1.42
N ARG A 624 20.40 -3.87 1.30
CA ARG A 624 20.89 -5.11 1.92
C ARG A 624 20.84 -5.06 3.44
N ALA A 625 21.17 -3.91 4.05
CA ALA A 625 20.99 -3.70 5.48
C ALA A 625 19.51 -3.69 5.90
N ALA A 626 18.64 -3.07 5.09
CA ALA A 626 17.19 -3.10 5.26
C ALA A 626 16.60 -4.52 5.20
N LEU A 627 17.15 -5.43 4.39
CA LEU A 627 16.78 -6.84 4.39
C LEU A 627 17.16 -7.52 5.72
N ALA A 628 18.32 -7.20 6.29
CA ALA A 628 18.71 -7.71 7.60
C ALA A 628 17.76 -7.21 8.70
N GLU A 629 17.38 -5.93 8.69
CA GLU A 629 16.39 -5.36 9.61
C GLU A 629 14.99 -5.98 9.43
N ALA A 630 14.57 -6.21 8.18
CA ALA A 630 13.30 -6.89 7.89
C ALA A 630 13.31 -8.35 8.40
N PHE A 631 14.45 -9.05 8.29
CA PHE A 631 14.61 -10.40 8.79
C PHE A 631 14.66 -10.47 10.33
N GLU A 632 15.26 -9.47 10.99
CA GLU A 632 15.22 -9.30 12.44
C GLU A 632 13.78 -9.22 12.98
N ALA A 633 12.83 -8.79 12.15
CA ALA A 633 11.42 -8.75 12.52
C ALA A 633 10.83 -10.16 12.80
N ILE A 634 11.51 -11.25 12.43
CA ILE A 634 11.11 -12.66 12.66
C ILE A 634 11.59 -13.19 14.03
N LEU A 635 12.48 -12.47 14.73
CA LEU A 635 13.05 -12.95 15.99
C LEU A 635 12.02 -12.96 17.14
N PRO A 636 12.02 -14.00 18.01
CA PRO A 636 11.14 -14.05 19.16
C PRO A 636 11.66 -13.14 20.29
N ASN A 637 10.74 -12.41 20.91
CA ASN A 637 10.97 -11.53 22.08
C ASN A 637 11.83 -10.29 21.86
N LYS A 638 11.25 -9.25 21.25
CA LYS A 638 11.73 -7.87 21.43
C LYS A 638 11.14 -7.29 22.72
N GLN A 639 11.89 -7.32 23.83
CA GLN A 639 11.46 -6.68 25.09
C GLN A 639 11.43 -5.14 25.02
N ASN A 640 11.89 -4.54 23.91
CA ASN A 640 11.99 -3.09 23.78
C ASN A 640 10.72 -2.51 23.14
N GLY A 641 9.69 -2.35 23.98
CA GLY A 641 8.58 -1.43 23.73
C GLY A 641 7.22 -2.09 23.57
N GLY A 642 6.58 -2.44 24.70
CA GLY A 642 5.11 -2.54 24.92
C GLY A 642 4.23 -3.39 23.98
N GLY A 643 4.73 -3.87 22.85
CA GLY A 643 3.99 -4.60 21.83
C GLY A 643 4.03 -6.10 22.07
N ARG A 644 3.03 -6.79 21.53
CA ARG A 644 2.96 -8.25 21.50
C ARG A 644 4.18 -8.83 20.79
N THR A 645 4.87 -9.77 21.41
CA THR A 645 6.07 -10.42 20.84
C THR A 645 5.69 -11.60 19.96
N LEU A 646 6.56 -11.93 18.99
CA LEU A 646 6.40 -13.12 18.15
C LEU A 646 6.44 -14.41 18.97
N ASN A 647 5.59 -15.35 18.60
CA ASN A 647 5.57 -16.71 19.12
C ASN A 647 6.90 -17.41 18.81
N SER A 648 7.57 -17.87 19.88
CA SER A 648 8.85 -18.57 19.79
C SER A 648 8.80 -19.80 18.88
N ALA A 649 7.68 -20.54 18.83
CA ALA A 649 7.56 -21.75 18.01
C ALA A 649 7.50 -21.45 16.50
N PHE A 650 6.83 -20.36 16.12
CA PHE A 650 6.77 -19.92 14.73
C PHE A 650 8.16 -19.52 14.23
N ALA A 651 8.85 -18.66 15.00
CA ALA A 651 10.21 -18.25 14.68
C ALA A 651 11.14 -19.46 14.59
N GLU A 652 11.14 -20.32 15.61
CA GLU A 652 11.97 -21.53 15.64
C GLU A 652 11.77 -22.41 14.41
N THR A 653 10.53 -22.56 13.93
CA THR A 653 10.23 -23.32 12.70
C THR A 653 10.98 -22.77 11.49
N ILE A 654 11.01 -21.46 11.30
CA ILE A 654 11.75 -20.83 10.19
C ILE A 654 13.25 -21.10 10.31
N PHE A 655 13.80 -20.92 11.51
CA PHE A 655 15.22 -21.08 11.78
C PHE A 655 15.73 -22.53 11.71
N THR A 656 14.83 -23.51 11.74
CA THR A 656 15.17 -24.94 11.75
C THR A 656 14.74 -25.69 10.48
N HIS A 657 13.57 -25.39 9.93
CA HIS A 657 12.95 -26.18 8.86
C HIS A 657 13.05 -25.55 7.46
N HIS A 658 13.36 -24.24 7.34
CA HIS A 658 13.46 -23.63 6.02
C HIS A 658 14.63 -24.24 5.22
N PRO A 659 14.44 -24.65 3.93
CA PRO A 659 15.42 -25.47 3.21
C PRO A 659 16.82 -24.86 3.11
N LEU A 660 16.91 -23.54 2.95
CA LEU A 660 18.16 -22.82 2.72
C LEU A 660 18.70 -22.12 3.98
N ILE A 661 18.07 -22.32 5.14
CA ILE A 661 18.36 -21.51 6.34
C ILE A 661 19.76 -21.69 6.88
N GLU A 662 20.40 -22.83 6.60
CA GLU A 662 21.77 -23.11 7.01
C GLU A 662 22.81 -22.17 6.39
N HIS A 663 22.46 -21.48 5.30
CA HIS A 663 23.33 -20.49 4.68
C HIS A 663 23.23 -19.11 5.36
N LEU A 664 22.25 -18.88 6.24
CA LEU A 664 22.04 -17.58 6.87
C LEU A 664 23.27 -17.04 7.61
N PRO A 665 24.04 -17.84 8.39
CA PRO A 665 25.25 -17.33 9.05
C PRO A 665 26.25 -16.76 8.03
N ARG A 666 26.50 -17.47 6.93
CA ARG A 666 27.36 -17.00 5.83
C ARG A 666 26.86 -15.67 5.25
N VAL A 667 25.57 -15.61 4.91
CA VAL A 667 24.94 -14.42 4.30
C VAL A 667 25.03 -13.20 5.23
N LEU A 668 24.86 -13.40 6.54
CA LEU A 668 25.01 -12.35 7.55
C LEU A 668 26.44 -11.81 7.61
N LEU A 669 27.46 -12.69 7.58
CA LEU A 669 28.85 -12.25 7.57
C LEU A 669 29.21 -11.51 6.28
N ASP A 670 28.70 -11.97 5.12
CA ASP A 670 28.89 -11.29 3.83
C ASP A 670 28.33 -9.86 3.84
N VAL A 671 27.09 -9.67 4.33
CA VAL A 671 26.51 -8.31 4.43
C VAL A 671 27.23 -7.45 5.46
N PHE A 672 27.63 -8.02 6.60
CA PHE A 672 28.39 -7.31 7.65
C PHE A 672 29.71 -6.74 7.12
N VAL A 673 30.43 -7.55 6.36
CA VAL A 673 31.74 -7.20 5.78
C VAL A 673 31.59 -6.25 4.60
N SER A 674 30.61 -6.48 3.72
CA SER A 674 30.42 -5.67 2.52
C SER A 674 29.92 -4.25 2.78
N ILE A 675 29.23 -4.00 3.90
CA ILE A 675 28.87 -2.62 4.30
C ILE A 675 30.13 -1.78 4.55
N GLU A 676 31.22 -2.35 5.10
CA GLU A 676 32.46 -1.59 5.32
C GLU A 676 33.13 -1.17 4.00
N LEU A 677 33.07 -2.04 2.98
CA LEU A 677 33.70 -1.78 1.68
C LEU A 677 33.00 -0.70 0.84
N THR A 678 31.85 -0.19 1.29
CA THR A 678 31.03 0.73 0.48
C THR A 678 31.52 2.19 0.50
N GLY A 679 32.60 2.50 1.24
CA GLY A 679 33.29 3.79 1.18
C GLY A 679 32.40 4.98 1.56
N GLN A 680 32.37 6.03 0.73
CA GLN A 680 31.60 7.27 0.94
C GLN A 680 30.07 7.08 0.89
N ALA A 681 29.57 5.91 0.47
CA ALA A 681 28.13 5.68 0.35
C ALA A 681 27.43 5.52 1.72
N VAL A 682 28.16 5.10 2.76
CA VAL A 682 27.60 4.91 4.11
C VAL A 682 28.37 5.79 5.08
N ALA A 683 27.67 6.67 5.81
CA ALA A 683 28.28 7.47 6.86
C ALA A 683 28.87 6.54 7.95
N PHE A 684 30.04 6.90 8.50
CA PHE A 684 30.76 6.02 9.42
C PHE A 684 29.89 5.54 10.59
N GLU A 685 29.10 6.42 11.21
CA GLU A 685 28.21 6.06 12.33
C GLU A 685 27.01 5.19 11.89
N GLN A 686 26.56 5.37 10.65
CA GLN A 686 25.40 4.65 10.10
C GLN A 686 25.66 3.14 9.95
N LYS A 687 26.93 2.73 9.77
CA LYS A 687 27.28 1.31 9.65
C LYS A 687 26.94 0.50 10.91
N PHE A 688 27.05 1.11 12.09
CA PHE A 688 26.70 0.45 13.36
C PHE A 688 25.19 0.23 13.46
N ASN A 689 24.37 1.15 12.94
CA ASN A 689 22.92 0.98 12.85
C ASN A 689 22.56 -0.22 11.96
N TYR A 690 23.29 -0.41 10.86
CA TYR A 690 23.08 -1.56 9.97
C TYR A 690 23.55 -2.88 10.57
N ARG A 691 24.59 -2.87 11.41
CA ARG A 691 25.09 -4.07 12.10
C ARG A 691 24.22 -4.51 13.26
N ARG A 692 23.48 -3.59 13.89
CA ARG A 692 22.61 -3.90 15.04
C ARG A 692 21.65 -5.08 14.75
N PRO A 693 20.83 -5.09 13.68
CA PRO A 693 19.98 -6.23 13.36
C PRO A 693 20.76 -7.55 13.23
N MET A 694 21.96 -7.49 12.64
CA MET A 694 22.80 -8.67 12.42
C MET A 694 23.28 -9.29 13.73
N TYR A 695 23.60 -8.47 14.74
CA TYR A 695 23.97 -8.96 16.06
C TYR A 695 22.81 -9.70 16.73
N GLU A 696 21.59 -9.17 16.69
CA GLU A 696 20.41 -9.86 17.25
C GLU A 696 20.17 -11.21 16.56
N ILE A 697 20.30 -11.25 15.23
CA ILE A 697 20.10 -12.47 14.46
C ILE A 697 21.20 -13.48 14.78
N LEU A 698 22.47 -13.07 14.81
CA LEU A 698 23.60 -13.95 15.13
C LEU A 698 23.48 -14.55 16.54
N GLU A 699 23.10 -13.74 17.53
CA GLU A 699 22.89 -14.20 18.91
C GLU A 699 21.76 -15.25 18.98
N TYR A 700 20.67 -15.05 18.23
CA TYR A 700 19.59 -16.03 18.16
C TYR A 700 20.01 -17.31 17.42
N LEU A 701 20.73 -17.19 16.29
CA LEU A 701 21.27 -18.33 15.54
C LEU A 701 22.20 -19.19 16.38
N TRP A 702 22.94 -18.55 17.29
CA TRP A 702 23.87 -19.25 18.18
C TRP A 702 23.19 -20.19 19.17
N LYS A 703 21.85 -20.22 19.25
CA LYS A 703 21.11 -21.22 20.04
C LYS A 703 21.07 -22.59 19.35
N PHE A 704 21.27 -22.66 18.03
CA PHE A 704 21.12 -23.87 17.23
C PHE A 704 22.46 -24.42 16.75
N ASP A 705 22.73 -25.71 17.03
CA ASP A 705 23.98 -26.38 16.61
C ASP A 705 24.23 -26.30 15.10
N LYS A 706 23.18 -26.49 14.29
CA LYS A 706 23.27 -26.48 12.82
C LYS A 706 23.91 -25.18 12.31
N HIS A 707 23.55 -24.04 12.89
CA HIS A 707 24.07 -22.73 12.50
C HIS A 707 25.46 -22.47 13.07
N ARG A 708 25.73 -22.87 14.33
CA ARG A 708 27.06 -22.80 14.94
C ARG A 708 28.11 -23.55 14.10
N GLU A 709 27.79 -24.75 13.62
CA GLU A 709 28.68 -25.54 12.79
C GLU A 709 29.02 -24.87 11.44
N GLN A 710 28.10 -24.10 10.86
CA GLN A 710 28.39 -23.36 9.63
C GLN A 710 29.39 -22.22 9.88
N VAL A 711 29.29 -21.53 11.01
CA VAL A 711 30.27 -20.50 11.38
C VAL A 711 31.65 -21.11 11.65
N LYS A 712 31.70 -22.27 12.33
CA LYS A 712 32.96 -23.01 12.53
C LYS A 712 33.62 -23.40 11.21
N LYS A 713 32.85 -23.90 10.23
CA LYS A 713 33.36 -24.21 8.89
C LYS A 713 33.98 -22.98 8.20
N LEU A 714 33.35 -21.81 8.33
CA LEU A 714 33.90 -20.57 7.78
C LEU A 714 35.19 -20.15 8.49
N ALA A 715 35.30 -20.39 9.80
CA ALA A 715 36.52 -20.13 10.56
C ALA A 715 37.65 -21.07 10.17
N SER A 716 37.40 -22.40 10.10
CA SER A 716 38.41 -23.37 9.65
C SER A 716 38.89 -23.08 8.24
N TYR A 717 37.97 -22.74 7.32
CA TYR A 717 38.35 -22.31 5.97
C TYR A 717 39.24 -21.06 5.99
N ALA A 718 38.94 -20.08 6.86
CA ALA A 718 39.73 -18.87 6.98
C ALA A 718 41.13 -19.09 7.57
N GLU A 719 41.28 -20.06 8.47
CA GLU A 719 42.59 -20.47 8.99
C GLU A 719 43.45 -21.15 7.92
N GLU A 720 42.86 -22.04 7.12
CA GLU A 720 43.55 -22.73 6.02
C GLU A 720 44.02 -21.77 4.91
N HIS A 721 43.31 -20.65 4.73
CA HIS A 721 43.50 -19.68 3.65
C HIS A 721 43.94 -18.30 4.17
N ILE A 722 44.62 -18.26 5.32
CA ILE A 722 45.01 -17.00 5.97
C ILE A 722 46.01 -16.18 5.13
N ASP A 723 46.84 -16.87 4.35
CA ASP A 723 47.88 -16.30 3.49
C ASP A 723 47.39 -15.97 2.07
N ASP A 724 46.10 -16.19 1.79
CA ASP A 724 45.53 -15.85 0.48
C ASP A 724 45.58 -14.35 0.23
N ALA A 725 45.73 -13.98 -1.05
CA ALA A 725 45.79 -12.57 -1.45
C ALA A 725 44.53 -11.78 -1.06
N GLU A 726 43.37 -12.43 -1.08
CA GLU A 726 42.12 -11.90 -0.54
C GLU A 726 41.79 -12.58 0.77
N ALA A 727 41.81 -11.81 1.86
CA ALA A 727 41.48 -12.32 3.18
C ALA A 727 40.11 -13.04 3.19
N PRO A 728 40.02 -14.27 3.71
CA PRO A 728 38.77 -15.02 3.79
C PRO A 728 37.68 -14.26 4.56
N LEU A 729 36.41 -14.57 4.27
CA LEU A 729 35.27 -13.84 4.82
C LEU A 729 35.28 -13.77 6.36
N PHE A 730 35.51 -14.90 7.03
CA PHE A 730 35.49 -14.94 8.49
C PHE A 730 36.62 -14.12 9.10
N LEU A 731 37.81 -14.16 8.50
CA LEU A 731 38.95 -13.34 8.91
C LEU A 731 38.66 -11.84 8.77
N ARG A 732 38.03 -11.43 7.66
CA ARG A 732 37.58 -10.04 7.47
C ARG A 732 36.53 -9.65 8.50
N PHE A 733 35.59 -10.53 8.78
CA PHE A 733 34.55 -10.31 9.78
C PHE A 733 35.13 -10.08 11.18
N ILE A 734 36.00 -10.96 11.69
CA ILE A 734 36.59 -10.78 13.03
C ILE A 734 37.44 -9.52 13.13
N ASN A 735 38.14 -9.16 12.05
CA ASN A 735 38.93 -7.94 11.99
C ASN A 735 38.05 -6.68 12.11
N LEU A 736 36.89 -6.68 11.46
CA LEU A 736 35.90 -5.60 11.58
C LEU A 736 35.21 -5.61 12.94
N LEU A 737 34.89 -6.79 13.48
CA LEU A 737 34.28 -6.91 14.80
C LEU A 737 35.18 -6.35 15.90
N MET A 738 36.49 -6.63 15.86
CA MET A 738 37.46 -6.04 16.79
C MET A 738 37.63 -4.53 16.59
N ASN A 739 37.58 -4.04 15.34
CA ASN A 739 37.59 -2.60 15.07
C ASN A 739 36.36 -1.90 15.65
N ASP A 740 35.19 -2.51 15.50
CA ASP A 740 33.94 -1.99 16.05
C ASP A 740 33.99 -1.98 17.58
N ALA A 741 34.51 -3.04 18.20
CA ALA A 741 34.67 -3.10 19.65
C ALA A 741 35.59 -1.96 20.14
N ASN A 742 36.77 -1.81 19.54
CA ASN A 742 37.71 -0.71 19.80
C ASN A 742 37.02 0.66 19.73
N PHE A 743 36.37 0.96 18.61
CA PHE A 743 35.75 2.26 18.40
C PHE A 743 34.57 2.52 19.36
N LEU A 744 33.60 1.60 19.41
CA LEU A 744 32.35 1.82 20.13
C LEU A 744 32.56 1.94 21.64
N LEU A 745 33.44 1.11 22.20
CA LEU A 745 33.73 1.15 23.63
C LEU A 745 34.58 2.38 23.98
N ASP A 746 35.52 2.78 23.13
CA ASP A 746 36.31 3.99 23.39
C ASP A 746 35.43 5.25 23.37
N GLU A 747 34.57 5.40 22.35
CA GLU A 747 33.60 6.50 22.30
C GLU A 747 32.60 6.46 23.46
N ALA A 748 32.12 5.27 23.85
CA ALA A 748 31.30 5.10 25.04
C ALA A 748 31.99 5.65 26.29
N LEU A 749 33.23 5.23 26.57
CA LEU A 749 34.00 5.68 27.73
C LEU A 749 34.31 7.19 27.68
N SER A 750 34.61 7.71 26.50
CA SER A 750 34.82 9.14 26.24
C SER A 750 33.57 9.96 26.54
N HIS A 751 32.41 9.57 25.99
CA HIS A 751 31.14 10.23 26.25
C HIS A 751 30.75 10.17 27.73
N MET A 752 30.93 9.03 28.40
CA MET A 752 30.66 8.90 29.84
C MET A 752 31.54 9.84 30.68
N THR A 753 32.80 10.02 30.29
CA THR A 753 33.72 10.98 30.94
C THR A 753 33.24 12.42 30.74
N ARG A 754 32.88 12.81 29.50
CA ARG A 754 32.35 14.15 29.20
C ARG A 754 31.03 14.43 29.92
N LEU A 755 30.15 13.44 30.04
CA LEU A 755 28.90 13.56 30.79
C LEU A 755 29.18 13.85 32.26
N LYS A 756 30.17 13.17 32.84
CA LYS A 756 30.59 13.39 34.22
C LYS A 756 31.16 14.80 34.40
N GLU A 757 32.06 15.23 33.53
CA GLU A 757 32.65 16.58 33.58
C GLU A 757 31.57 17.67 33.51
N ASN A 758 30.59 17.51 32.62
CA ASN A 758 29.45 18.42 32.51
C ASN A 758 28.56 18.39 33.77
N GLN A 759 28.30 17.22 34.35
CA GLN A 759 27.56 17.09 35.61
C GLN A 759 28.28 17.78 36.77
N GLU A 760 29.61 17.64 36.86
CA GLU A 760 30.39 18.32 37.88
C GLU A 760 30.43 19.84 37.65
N ALA A 761 30.48 20.32 36.40
CA ALA A 761 30.39 21.75 36.08
C ALA A 761 29.01 22.35 36.44
N MET A 762 27.94 21.60 36.20
CA MET A 762 26.59 21.95 36.65
C MET A 762 26.53 22.11 38.17
N ASP A 763 27.14 21.16 38.91
CA ASP A 763 27.14 21.16 40.37
C ASP A 763 27.96 22.30 40.98
N ARG A 764 29.03 22.71 40.30
CA ARG A 764 29.81 23.89 40.66
C ARG A 764 29.09 25.20 40.36
N GLY A 765 27.91 25.15 39.72
CA GLY A 765 27.11 26.32 39.39
C GLY A 765 27.61 27.11 38.18
N GLU A 766 28.57 26.58 37.42
CA GLU A 766 29.17 27.26 36.27
C GLU A 766 28.10 27.61 35.22
N TRP A 767 27.14 26.72 34.99
CA TRP A 767 26.06 26.93 34.02
C TRP A 767 25.09 28.06 34.42
N ASN A 768 24.92 28.31 35.72
CA ASN A 768 24.07 29.39 36.21
C ASN A 768 24.74 30.76 36.04
N SER A 769 26.07 30.79 35.90
CA SER A 769 26.83 32.01 35.66
C SER A 769 26.92 32.42 34.19
N MET A 770 26.43 31.58 33.27
CA MET A 770 26.53 31.80 31.83
C MET A 770 25.31 32.55 31.26
N PRO A 771 25.48 33.27 30.13
CA PRO A 771 24.37 33.85 29.39
C PRO A 771 23.32 32.80 28.97
N PRO A 772 22.02 33.15 28.91
CA PRO A 772 20.94 32.19 28.63
C PRO A 772 21.13 31.40 27.33
N GLN A 773 21.63 32.04 26.26
CA GLN A 773 21.84 31.38 24.97
C GLN A 773 22.96 30.32 25.03
N GLN A 774 24.10 30.65 25.66
CA GLN A 774 25.22 29.71 25.83
C GLN A 774 24.81 28.53 26.72
N ARG A 775 24.01 28.80 27.76
CA ARG A 775 23.45 27.75 28.61
C ARG A 775 22.56 26.81 27.81
N GLN A 776 21.69 27.34 26.95
CA GLN A 776 20.81 26.53 26.11
C GLN A 776 21.61 25.66 25.12
N ASP A 777 22.68 26.19 24.54
CA ASP A 777 23.58 25.44 23.64
C ASP A 777 24.31 24.31 24.38
N LEU A 778 24.77 24.56 25.61
CA LEU A 778 25.38 23.53 26.47
C LEU A 778 24.37 22.47 26.90
N GLU A 779 23.15 22.85 27.26
CA GLU A 779 22.07 21.92 27.59
C GLU A 779 21.73 21.03 26.38
N ASN A 780 21.66 21.59 25.18
CA ASN A 780 21.47 20.83 23.94
C ASN A 780 22.63 19.86 23.68
N THR A 781 23.87 20.33 23.85
CA THR A 781 25.09 19.50 23.69
C THR A 781 25.14 18.36 24.70
N PHE A 782 24.75 18.62 25.95
CA PHE A 782 24.67 17.62 27.00
C PHE A 782 23.62 16.55 26.69
N ARG A 783 22.43 16.95 26.24
CA ARG A 783 21.38 16.01 25.79
C ARG A 783 21.84 15.16 24.62
N HIS A 784 22.47 15.78 23.61
CA HIS A 784 23.05 15.06 22.47
C HIS A 784 24.12 14.07 22.90
N THR A 785 25.06 14.48 23.77
CA THR A 785 26.11 13.60 24.32
C THR A 785 25.49 12.44 25.10
N GLY A 786 24.42 12.67 25.85
CA GLY A 786 23.68 11.62 26.54
C GLY A 786 23.06 10.58 25.60
N GLN A 787 22.46 11.02 24.49
CA GLN A 787 21.91 10.14 23.47
C GLN A 787 23.01 9.31 22.79
N MET A 788 24.14 9.94 22.44
CA MET A 788 25.28 9.23 21.84
C MET A 788 25.91 8.23 22.81
N ALA A 789 26.10 8.61 24.09
CA ALA A 789 26.57 7.70 25.13
C ALA A 789 25.67 6.47 25.24
N ARG A 790 24.34 6.67 25.28
CA ARG A 790 23.37 5.58 25.32
C ARG A 790 23.55 4.63 24.13
N TYR A 791 23.67 5.18 22.93
CA TYR A 791 23.84 4.39 21.72
C TYR A 791 25.15 3.57 21.73
N THR A 792 26.29 4.22 21.97
CA THR A 792 27.60 3.57 21.95
C THR A 792 27.74 2.54 23.06
N ASN A 793 27.14 2.75 24.24
CA ASN A 793 27.10 1.76 25.31
C ASN A 793 26.33 0.49 24.91
N ILE A 794 25.13 0.63 24.32
CA ILE A 794 24.33 -0.52 23.86
C ILE A 794 25.10 -1.30 22.80
N MET A 795 25.63 -0.59 21.80
CA MET A 795 26.32 -1.22 20.67
C MET A 795 27.64 -1.86 21.11
N GLY A 796 28.47 -1.16 21.90
CA GLY A 796 29.73 -1.69 22.41
C GLY A 796 29.55 -2.93 23.27
N LEU A 797 28.54 -2.96 24.14
CA LEU A 797 28.20 -4.17 24.92
C LEU A 797 27.77 -5.32 24.00
N LYS A 798 26.90 -5.07 23.01
CA LYS A 798 26.49 -6.10 22.04
C LYS A 798 27.66 -6.65 21.24
N THR A 799 28.57 -5.79 20.78
CA THR A 799 29.78 -6.21 20.07
C THR A 799 30.65 -7.13 20.93
N LEU A 800 30.83 -6.84 22.23
CA LEU A 800 31.55 -7.73 23.16
C LEU A 800 30.84 -9.05 23.40
N ILE A 801 29.50 -9.04 23.50
CA ILE A 801 28.72 -10.28 23.65
C ILE A 801 28.95 -11.20 22.45
N ILE A 802 28.91 -10.65 21.23
CA ILE A 802 29.17 -11.44 20.00
C ILE A 802 30.62 -11.93 19.96
N LEU A 803 31.59 -11.11 20.37
CA LEU A 803 32.99 -11.52 20.42
C LEU A 803 33.23 -12.63 21.45
N ASP A 804 32.69 -12.51 22.66
CA ASP A 804 32.72 -13.57 23.69
C ASP A 804 32.08 -14.86 23.17
N MET A 805 30.88 -14.76 22.60
CA MET A 805 30.15 -15.90 22.04
C MET A 805 30.96 -16.65 20.96
N ILE A 806 31.66 -15.92 20.07
CA ILE A 806 32.49 -16.54 19.03
C ILE A 806 33.75 -17.16 19.62
N THR A 807 34.46 -16.43 20.48
CA THR A 807 35.73 -16.89 21.09
C THR A 807 35.56 -18.09 22.02
N GLN A 808 34.37 -18.30 22.57
CA GLN A 808 34.04 -19.52 23.33
C GLN A 808 34.11 -20.80 22.50
N ASN A 809 33.81 -20.74 21.20
CA ASN A 809 33.73 -21.93 20.34
C ASN A 809 34.78 -21.96 19.22
N ILE A 810 35.39 -20.83 18.89
CA ILE A 810 36.35 -20.66 17.80
C ILE A 810 37.55 -19.89 18.36
N GLN A 811 38.64 -20.62 18.68
CA GLN A 811 39.81 -20.06 19.36
C GLN A 811 41.05 -20.01 18.47
N SER A 812 41.28 -21.04 17.66
CA SER A 812 42.51 -21.24 16.87
C SER A 812 42.90 -20.04 16.01
N ILE A 813 41.95 -19.46 15.28
CA ILE A 813 42.20 -18.27 14.45
C ILE A 813 42.62 -17.04 15.27
N PHE A 814 42.14 -16.90 16.50
CA PHE A 814 42.51 -15.79 17.37
C PHE A 814 43.89 -15.96 18.00
N CYS A 815 44.42 -17.18 18.05
CA CYS A 815 45.78 -17.46 18.51
C CYS A 815 46.85 -17.15 17.43
N GLN A 816 46.45 -16.80 16.21
CA GLN A 816 47.39 -16.36 15.17
C GLN A 816 48.10 -15.06 15.60
N PRO A 817 49.43 -14.92 15.45
CA PRO A 817 50.22 -13.88 16.11
C PRO A 817 49.64 -12.46 15.99
N ALA A 818 49.30 -12.02 14.77
CA ALA A 818 48.80 -10.67 14.53
C ALA A 818 47.40 -10.40 15.11
N ILE A 819 46.54 -11.42 15.15
CA ILE A 819 45.18 -11.32 15.70
C ILE A 819 45.23 -11.40 17.23
N CYS A 820 46.06 -12.32 17.74
CA CYS A 820 46.30 -12.55 19.15
C CYS A 820 46.82 -11.28 19.85
N GLU A 821 47.87 -10.66 19.30
CA GLU A 821 48.43 -9.41 19.81
C GLU A 821 47.37 -8.29 19.85
N ARG A 822 46.62 -8.12 18.76
CA ARG A 822 45.59 -7.09 18.68
C ARG A 822 44.42 -7.33 19.64
N LEU A 823 44.02 -8.57 19.83
CA LEU A 823 43.00 -8.96 20.79
C LEU A 823 43.46 -8.68 22.22
N ALA A 824 44.69 -9.06 22.57
CA ALA A 824 45.27 -8.81 23.89
C ALA A 824 45.37 -7.31 24.21
N LEU A 825 45.86 -6.50 23.27
CA LEU A 825 45.93 -5.03 23.39
C LEU A 825 44.55 -4.42 23.66
N MET A 826 43.54 -4.84 22.89
CA MET A 826 42.16 -4.37 23.06
C MET A 826 41.60 -4.72 24.44
N LEU A 827 41.76 -5.97 24.87
CA LEU A 827 41.22 -6.42 26.16
C LEU A 827 41.92 -5.72 27.32
N ASN A 828 43.25 -5.54 27.26
CA ASN A 828 44.02 -4.84 28.30
C ASN A 828 43.59 -3.38 28.40
N TYR A 829 43.39 -2.71 27.25
CA TYR A 829 42.91 -1.32 27.20
C TYR A 829 41.58 -1.15 27.94
N PHE A 830 40.59 -2.00 27.61
CA PHE A 830 39.28 -1.92 28.24
C PHE A 830 39.30 -2.30 29.71
N LEU A 831 40.05 -3.34 30.07
CA LEU A 831 40.20 -3.74 31.46
C LEU A 831 40.81 -2.60 32.28
N GLN A 832 41.85 -1.94 31.78
CA GLN A 832 42.48 -0.78 32.44
C GLN A 832 41.48 0.36 32.69
N HIS A 833 40.63 0.68 31.71
CA HIS A 833 39.64 1.75 31.86
C HIS A 833 38.48 1.39 32.80
N LEU A 834 38.07 0.11 32.83
CA LEU A 834 36.93 -0.36 33.63
C LEU A 834 37.29 -0.65 35.09
N VAL A 835 38.47 -1.21 35.38
CA VAL A 835 38.86 -1.60 36.75
C VAL A 835 39.98 -0.75 37.34
N GLY A 836 40.77 -0.08 36.49
CA GLY A 836 41.90 0.75 36.90
C GLY A 836 41.51 2.12 37.49
N PRO A 837 42.48 3.03 37.70
CA PRO A 837 42.25 4.29 38.42
C PRO A 837 41.25 5.21 37.72
N LYS A 838 41.19 5.16 36.38
CA LYS A 838 40.27 5.96 35.56
C LYS A 838 38.80 5.58 35.73
N ARG A 839 38.46 4.42 36.33
CA ARG A 839 37.05 3.99 36.51
C ARG A 839 36.17 4.99 37.24
N ARG A 840 36.78 5.81 38.12
CA ARG A 840 36.07 6.87 38.85
C ARG A 840 35.54 7.98 37.93
N ASN A 841 36.12 8.14 36.74
CA ASN A 841 35.71 9.14 35.75
C ASN A 841 34.47 8.71 34.96
N LEU A 842 34.04 7.45 35.10
CA LEU A 842 32.88 6.90 34.40
C LEU A 842 31.61 6.93 35.26
N LYS A 843 31.72 7.33 36.53
CA LYS A 843 30.60 7.35 37.48
C LYS A 843 29.78 8.62 37.32
N VAL A 844 28.66 8.52 36.61
CA VAL A 844 27.63 9.55 36.47
C VAL A 844 26.43 9.27 37.39
N ARG A 845 25.56 10.26 37.61
CA ARG A 845 24.39 10.15 38.51
C ARG A 845 23.41 9.05 38.11
N ASN A 846 23.12 8.91 36.81
CA ASN A 846 22.11 7.99 36.30
C ASN A 846 22.68 7.08 35.19
N LEU A 847 23.35 5.99 35.58
CA LEU A 847 23.96 5.05 34.65
C LEU A 847 22.93 4.37 33.73
N SER A 848 21.73 4.10 34.24
CA SER A 848 20.65 3.44 33.50
C SER A 848 20.08 4.27 32.34
N GLU A 849 20.05 5.60 32.49
CA GLU A 849 19.62 6.52 31.42
C GLU A 849 20.47 6.33 30.16
N TYR A 850 21.78 6.19 30.38
CA TYR A 850 22.78 5.99 29.32
C TYR A 850 23.06 4.52 29.03
N GLN A 851 22.29 3.58 29.59
CA GLN A 851 22.47 2.13 29.38
C GLN A 851 23.92 1.65 29.61
N PHE A 852 24.64 2.32 30.52
CA PHE A 852 26.02 1.96 30.82
C PHE A 852 26.04 0.86 31.88
N GLU A 853 26.42 -0.35 31.48
CA GLU A 853 26.46 -1.54 32.33
C GLU A 853 27.91 -2.02 32.57
N PRO A 854 28.74 -1.27 33.32
CA PRO A 854 30.17 -1.56 33.48
C PRO A 854 30.44 -2.93 34.09
N GLN A 855 29.51 -3.44 34.90
CA GLN A 855 29.60 -4.77 35.50
C GLN A 855 29.56 -5.87 34.44
N LYS A 856 28.61 -5.78 33.50
CA LYS A 856 28.50 -6.72 32.37
C LYS A 856 29.69 -6.59 31.42
N LEU A 857 30.17 -5.37 31.18
CA LEU A 857 31.37 -5.12 30.37
C LEU A 857 32.60 -5.82 30.97
N VAL A 858 32.86 -5.64 32.26
CA VAL A 858 33.97 -6.31 32.96
C VAL A 858 33.81 -7.83 32.86
N ALA A 859 32.64 -8.37 33.18
CA ALA A 859 32.38 -9.80 33.09
C ALA A 859 32.69 -10.37 31.69
N LYS A 860 32.23 -9.69 30.64
CA LYS A 860 32.47 -10.12 29.25
C LYS A 860 33.93 -10.02 28.83
N VAL A 861 34.62 -8.93 29.19
CA VAL A 861 36.06 -8.82 28.93
C VAL A 861 36.82 -9.95 29.63
N THR A 862 36.52 -10.23 30.90
CA THR A 862 37.18 -11.32 31.65
C THR A 862 36.82 -12.70 31.11
N ASP A 863 35.58 -12.92 30.67
CA ASP A 863 35.18 -14.20 30.05
C ASP A 863 35.95 -14.44 28.74
N ILE A 864 36.22 -13.39 27.95
CA ILE A 864 37.05 -13.51 26.74
C ILE A 864 38.49 -13.91 27.09
N TYR A 865 39.12 -13.32 28.12
CA TYR A 865 40.44 -13.78 28.58
C TYR A 865 40.42 -15.27 28.96
N LEU A 866 39.37 -15.70 29.66
CA LEU A 866 39.23 -17.11 30.09
C LEU A 866 39.08 -18.05 28.90
N ASN A 867 38.48 -17.62 27.80
CA ASN A 867 38.37 -18.44 26.59
C ASN A 867 39.75 -18.81 26.03
N PHE A 868 40.79 -18.01 26.30
CA PHE A 868 42.15 -18.25 25.83
C PHE A 868 43.12 -18.72 26.92
N SER A 869 42.64 -19.10 28.11
CA SER A 869 43.50 -19.45 29.26
C SER A 869 44.37 -20.70 29.07
N GLN A 870 44.25 -21.41 27.95
CA GLN A 870 45.03 -22.61 27.64
C GLN A 870 46.08 -22.37 26.54
N HIS A 871 46.16 -21.15 25.99
CA HIS A 871 47.04 -20.81 24.87
C HIS A 871 48.18 -19.89 25.33
N ASP A 872 49.40 -20.44 25.38
CA ASP A 872 50.61 -19.75 25.84
C ASP A 872 50.92 -18.50 25.02
N GLU A 873 50.60 -18.51 23.73
CA GLU A 873 50.78 -17.40 22.82
C GLU A 873 49.96 -16.17 23.24
N PHE A 874 48.77 -16.39 23.79
CA PHE A 874 47.91 -15.31 24.26
C PHE A 874 48.43 -14.68 25.55
N TYR A 875 49.00 -15.48 26.46
CA TYR A 875 49.67 -14.94 27.66
C TYR A 875 50.85 -14.06 27.29
N ALA A 876 51.69 -14.52 26.36
CA ALA A 876 52.82 -13.73 25.87
C ALA A 876 52.33 -12.39 25.27
N ALA A 877 51.27 -12.40 24.46
CA ALA A 877 50.69 -11.20 23.90
C ALA A 877 50.14 -10.23 24.97
N VAL A 878 49.47 -10.74 26.00
CA VAL A 878 48.94 -9.93 27.12
C VAL A 878 50.07 -9.25 27.91
N CYS A 879 51.15 -9.97 28.20
CA CYS A 879 52.28 -9.44 28.97
C CYS A 879 53.16 -8.48 28.16
N ASN A 880 53.24 -8.66 26.84
CA ASN A 880 54.06 -7.83 25.95
C ASN A 880 53.44 -6.45 25.67
N ASP A 881 52.18 -6.21 26.06
CA ASP A 881 51.54 -4.91 25.95
C ASP A 881 52.15 -3.87 26.91
N GLY A 882 53.09 -3.07 26.41
CA GLY A 882 53.72 -2.01 27.20
C GLY A 882 52.82 -0.79 27.49
N MET A 883 51.60 -0.72 26.94
CA MET A 883 50.74 0.46 27.00
C MET A 883 49.64 0.35 28.05
N SER A 884 48.90 -0.76 28.06
CA SER A 884 47.73 -0.91 28.92
C SER A 884 47.94 -1.88 30.08
N TYR A 885 48.72 -2.95 29.88
CA TYR A 885 49.01 -3.95 30.91
C TYR A 885 49.67 -3.36 32.17
N ASN A 886 49.27 -3.87 33.33
CA ASN A 886 49.88 -3.62 34.63
C ASN A 886 49.51 -4.77 35.58
N GLU A 887 50.47 -5.23 36.39
CA GLU A 887 50.33 -6.30 37.39
C GLU A 887 49.11 -6.16 38.31
N GLN A 888 48.63 -4.94 38.56
CA GLN A 888 47.47 -4.70 39.43
C GLN A 888 46.11 -4.86 38.74
N LEU A 889 46.03 -4.90 37.41
CA LEU A 889 44.75 -4.92 36.70
C LEU A 889 43.93 -6.18 36.96
N PHE A 890 44.58 -7.34 36.90
CA PHE A 890 43.92 -8.62 37.06
C PHE A 890 43.42 -8.84 38.50
N PRO A 891 44.21 -8.58 39.56
CA PRO A 891 43.69 -8.58 40.94
C PRO A 891 42.52 -7.61 41.16
N GLN A 892 42.58 -6.40 40.60
CA GLN A 892 41.48 -5.43 40.69
C GLN A 892 40.23 -5.91 39.95
N ALA A 893 40.39 -6.61 38.84
CA ALA A 893 39.27 -7.23 38.13
C ALA A 893 38.60 -8.31 38.97
N VAL A 894 39.36 -9.17 39.66
CA VAL A 894 38.83 -10.17 40.59
C VAL A 894 37.99 -9.52 41.68
N GLU A 895 38.47 -8.45 42.33
CA GLU A 895 37.68 -7.73 43.35
C GLU A 895 36.36 -7.19 42.80
N VAL A 896 36.35 -6.75 41.54
CA VAL A 896 35.13 -6.29 40.87
C VAL A 896 34.21 -7.46 40.56
N LEU A 897 34.73 -8.58 40.04
CA LEU A 897 33.96 -9.79 39.74
C LEU A 897 33.29 -10.37 41.00
N ASP A 898 34.00 -10.42 42.13
CA ASP A 898 33.45 -10.82 43.42
C ASP A 898 32.31 -9.90 43.86
N ARG A 899 32.48 -8.58 43.69
CA ARG A 899 31.48 -7.59 44.10
C ARG A 899 30.20 -7.65 43.27
N ILE A 900 30.32 -7.95 41.97
CA ILE A 900 29.16 -8.06 41.07
C ILE A 900 28.50 -9.44 41.10
N GLY A 901 29.09 -10.40 41.82
CA GLY A 901 28.55 -11.75 41.96
C GLY A 901 28.68 -12.61 40.70
N HIS A 902 29.80 -12.47 39.96
CA HIS A 902 30.09 -13.36 38.82
C HIS A 902 30.21 -14.83 39.30
N PRO A 903 29.94 -15.86 38.47
CA PRO A 903 30.01 -17.25 38.91
C PRO A 903 31.36 -17.60 39.52
N ARG A 904 31.35 -18.19 40.72
CA ARG A 904 32.57 -18.46 41.50
C ARG A 904 33.60 -19.29 40.75
N GLU A 905 33.15 -20.26 39.95
CA GLU A 905 34.00 -21.07 39.07
C GLU A 905 34.81 -20.22 38.08
N ARG A 906 34.20 -19.16 37.51
CA ARG A 906 34.86 -18.24 36.57
C ARG A 906 35.83 -17.32 37.31
N ILE A 907 35.49 -16.87 38.51
CA ILE A 907 36.38 -16.06 39.36
C ILE A 907 37.63 -16.86 39.73
N ASP A 908 37.45 -18.11 40.19
CA ASP A 908 38.55 -19.00 40.53
C ASP A 908 39.44 -19.30 39.31
N ALA A 909 38.85 -19.45 38.12
CA ALA A 909 39.60 -19.61 36.87
C ALA A 909 40.40 -18.34 36.53
N PHE A 910 39.82 -17.15 36.73
CA PHE A 910 40.49 -15.88 36.44
C PHE A 910 41.59 -15.57 37.46
N LEU A 911 41.43 -16.01 38.71
CA LEU A 911 42.50 -15.98 39.72
C LEU A 911 43.69 -16.84 39.29
N LYS A 912 43.45 -18.06 38.81
CA LYS A 912 44.52 -18.92 38.25
C LYS A 912 45.21 -18.28 37.04
N LEU A 913 44.43 -17.68 36.15
CA LEU A 913 44.95 -16.91 35.01
C LEU A 913 45.85 -15.76 35.50
N THR A 914 45.42 -15.04 36.54
CA THR A 914 46.17 -13.94 37.16
C THR A 914 47.50 -14.43 37.75
N GLU A 915 47.53 -15.62 38.37
CA GLU A 915 48.76 -16.21 38.90
C GLU A 915 49.71 -16.68 37.79
N HIS A 916 49.19 -17.12 36.64
CA HIS A 916 50.01 -17.57 35.53
C HIS A 916 50.64 -16.42 34.74
N ILE A 917 49.95 -15.27 34.67
CA ILE A 917 50.42 -14.04 34.02
C ILE A 917 51.54 -13.35 34.84
N LYS A 918 51.56 -13.55 36.16
CA LYS A 918 52.62 -13.06 37.06
C LYS A 918 53.84 -13.95 37.01
#